data_AF-A0A9E5PW38-F1
#
_entry.id   AF-A0A9E5PW38-F1
#
_cell.length_a   1.000
_cell.length_b   1.000
_cell.length_c   1.000
_cell.angle_alpha   90.00
_cell.angle_beta   90.00
_cell.angle_gamma   90.00
#
_symmetry.space_group_name_H-M   'P 1'
#
loop_
_entity.id
_entity.type
_entity.pdbx_description
1 polymer ?
#
loop_
_entity_poly.entity_id
_entity_poly.type
_entity_poly.pdbx_seq_one_letter_code
_entity_poly.pdbx_strand_id
1 'polypeptide(L)'
;PNTLQKRLGDGFLEQRLVREQIAQLTGQRFLGDHTDDDAQYLALLQAGATFAQAHPLRPGITLTAEQVAALTSDIVWLEAKEVTLPDGRTVTALVPRVYLMPREGDLAPNGALLAGRQVHLDLSGDFLNSGSVAGRELVLIDANGIRSSGRIASQGATALRAQQDIELDGGDVSAKDLLMLDAARDLKVASTSARSTDGQAEVLDRVARLYVSEDAGVLIARAGQDIELQAALAQAGVVDMHAGRDLRLTTLTTREALDTTRDEKNFGRVQRSAEVGSAIGGNNVNLSAGRDVQMRAAQVQANEDLNLHAGRNLDITAGEASHQVEHGLYAKSSGLLGSSSTETRTLDSHTRAQGSSLGGRHVSLSADGDITFKGSHAIADEDLNVNAGGDVRVLSARTEHRQERFREEKTSGLYGSGAGITLGSQQHSSEQESSGTGAAGSTLGALKGDVTIRAGQTYEQVGSDVLAPEGDIDVRAKNIRVTEARTSEQRWQEEKMRQSGFTVGLSGGAVQAMQAFAETVEAIGHTDDKRMQALGAATAGLQVKQGLDAVAKAQAQGDASGGMAINFSIGSSSSRSTSEASSDSAQGSRVLAGGDIVFIAEGADKNAGERSNILVRGSELTAGREARLKAEGKVDLRAAENTTKEKTESENHAASFGVGMQIGGSGAGVGFTVSASSGKGNAEGESLTHTNTHIRAGERVSIESGDDTVLAGAVVSAERVEADIGGNLRIESLQDRATYTERSKQSSASATFGAGAGGSFSASKTDIESEYASVGEQSGIRAGDGGFDVKVKGKTVLKGGAITSTQLAVDEQRNDF
;
A
#
# COMPACT_ATOMS: atom_id res chain seq x y z
N PRO A 1 60.93 1.29 -41.37
CA PRO A 1 61.69 0.37 -40.49
C PRO A 1 60.89 -0.91 -40.21
N ASN A 2 61.29 -2.04 -40.82
CA ASN A 2 60.73 -3.36 -40.49
C ASN A 2 61.19 -3.76 -39.09
N THR A 3 60.39 -3.48 -38.07
CA THR A 3 60.56 -4.10 -36.76
C THR A 3 60.22 -5.57 -36.89
N LEU A 4 61.24 -6.43 -37.05
CA LEU A 4 61.13 -7.88 -36.93
C LEU A 4 60.69 -8.20 -35.49
N GLN A 5 59.38 -8.34 -35.28
CA GLN A 5 58.81 -8.73 -34.00
C GLN A 5 59.13 -10.22 -33.79
N LYS A 6 59.89 -10.54 -32.74
CA LYS A 6 60.24 -11.93 -32.39
C LYS A 6 59.05 -12.58 -31.69
N ARG A 7 58.61 -13.74 -32.18
CA ARG A 7 57.57 -14.56 -31.54
C ARG A 7 58.19 -15.47 -30.49
N LEU A 8 57.39 -15.91 -29.51
CA LEU A 8 57.82 -16.77 -28.40
C LEU A 8 58.38 -18.13 -28.87
N GLY A 9 57.89 -18.68 -29.99
CA GLY A 9 58.32 -19.98 -30.50
C GLY A 9 57.76 -20.32 -31.88
N ASP A 10 57.86 -21.59 -32.26
CA ASP A 10 57.17 -22.14 -33.43
C ASP A 10 55.66 -22.28 -33.18
N GLY A 11 54.90 -22.54 -34.25
CA GLY A 11 53.43 -22.64 -34.16
C GLY A 11 52.96 -23.70 -33.15
N PHE A 12 53.72 -24.79 -32.97
CA PHE A 12 53.39 -25.86 -32.05
C PHE A 12 53.50 -25.43 -30.58
N LEU A 13 54.54 -24.66 -30.23
CA LEU A 13 54.69 -24.09 -28.88
C LEU A 13 53.55 -23.11 -28.56
N GLU A 14 53.18 -22.27 -29.51
CA GLU A 14 52.14 -21.26 -29.35
C GLU A 14 50.74 -21.85 -29.26
N GLN A 15 50.43 -22.87 -30.07
CA GLN A 15 49.18 -23.63 -29.97
C GLN A 15 49.06 -24.34 -28.62
N ARG A 16 50.15 -24.97 -28.16
CA ARG A 16 50.18 -25.58 -26.82
C ARG A 16 49.91 -24.53 -25.73
N LEU A 17 50.53 -23.36 -25.82
CA LEU A 17 50.34 -22.28 -24.85
C LEU A 17 48.91 -21.73 -24.87
N VAL A 18 48.30 -21.59 -26.05
CA VAL A 18 46.89 -21.17 -26.18
C VAL A 18 45.96 -22.23 -25.64
N ARG A 19 46.19 -23.51 -25.93
CA ARG A 19 45.42 -24.63 -25.37
C ARG A 19 45.50 -24.66 -23.84
N GLU A 20 46.68 -24.48 -23.26
CA GLU A 20 46.87 -24.41 -21.81
C GLU A 20 46.13 -23.20 -21.21
N GLN A 21 46.17 -22.04 -21.86
CA GLN A 21 45.43 -20.85 -21.41
C GLN A 21 43.91 -21.01 -21.52
N ILE A 22 43.40 -21.61 -22.60
CA ILE A 22 41.97 -21.91 -22.73
C ILE A 22 41.53 -22.87 -21.63
N ALA A 23 42.32 -23.93 -21.39
CA ALA A 23 42.05 -24.88 -20.30
C ALA A 23 42.08 -24.20 -18.93
N GLN A 24 42.99 -23.25 -18.69
CA GLN A 24 43.05 -22.49 -17.44
C GLN A 24 41.89 -21.49 -17.28
N LEU A 25 41.49 -20.82 -18.35
CA LEU A 25 40.47 -19.76 -18.31
C LEU A 25 39.05 -20.30 -18.36
N THR A 26 38.82 -21.46 -18.98
CA THR A 26 37.48 -22.03 -19.22
C THR A 26 37.29 -23.43 -18.66
N GLY A 27 38.36 -24.13 -18.31
CA GLY A 27 38.31 -25.58 -18.03
C GLY A 27 38.11 -26.44 -19.28
N GLN A 28 38.03 -25.85 -20.47
CA GLN A 28 37.74 -26.56 -21.73
C GLN A 28 39.00 -26.78 -22.56
N ARG A 29 38.99 -27.79 -23.43
CA ARG A 29 40.08 -28.01 -24.41
C ARG A 29 39.94 -27.09 -25.63
N PHE A 30 38.71 -26.86 -26.07
CA PHE A 30 38.37 -26.04 -27.23
C PHE A 30 37.26 -25.05 -26.89
N LEU A 31 37.27 -23.89 -27.54
CA LEU A 31 36.21 -22.88 -27.52
C LEU A 31 35.24 -23.16 -28.69
N GLY A 32 33.92 -23.04 -28.47
CA GLY A 32 32.92 -23.30 -29.51
C GLY A 32 32.93 -24.73 -30.07
N ASP A 33 32.72 -24.87 -31.37
CA ASP A 33 32.63 -26.17 -32.08
C ASP A 33 33.96 -26.66 -32.66
N HIS A 34 35.09 -26.09 -32.23
CA HIS A 34 36.41 -26.49 -32.72
C HIS A 34 36.78 -27.90 -32.26
N THR A 35 37.46 -28.65 -33.13
CA THR A 35 37.88 -30.04 -32.88
C THR A 35 39.38 -30.28 -33.04
N ASP A 36 40.15 -29.28 -33.49
CA ASP A 36 41.61 -29.33 -33.62
C ASP A 36 42.30 -28.02 -33.20
N ASP A 37 43.55 -28.14 -32.74
CA ASP A 37 44.33 -27.04 -32.14
C ASP A 37 44.73 -25.97 -33.19
N ASP A 38 44.93 -26.36 -34.46
CA ASP A 38 45.36 -25.47 -35.55
C ASP A 38 44.22 -24.55 -36.01
N ALA A 39 43.04 -25.13 -36.28
CA ALA A 39 41.87 -24.38 -36.72
C ALA A 39 41.39 -23.41 -35.64
N GLN A 40 41.39 -23.82 -34.37
CA GLN A 40 41.06 -22.94 -33.25
C GLN A 40 42.07 -21.80 -33.13
N TYR A 41 43.37 -22.10 -33.14
CA TYR A 41 44.39 -21.08 -33.00
C TYR A 41 44.33 -20.05 -34.13
N LEU A 42 44.10 -20.50 -35.37
CA LEU A 42 43.92 -19.63 -36.53
C LEU A 42 42.65 -18.77 -36.40
N ALA A 43 41.52 -19.36 -36.02
CA ALA A 43 40.26 -18.65 -35.85
C ALA A 43 40.36 -17.55 -34.79
N LEU A 44 40.97 -17.85 -33.64
CA LEU A 44 41.16 -16.89 -32.55
C LEU A 44 42.15 -15.78 -32.91
N LEU A 45 43.20 -16.08 -33.69
CA LEU A 45 44.11 -15.06 -34.22
C LEU A 45 43.43 -14.16 -35.25
N GLN A 46 42.58 -14.73 -36.11
CA GLN A 46 41.78 -13.96 -37.09
C GLN A 46 40.78 -13.04 -36.39
N ALA A 47 40.09 -13.54 -35.36
CA ALA A 47 39.21 -12.73 -34.52
C ALA A 47 39.97 -11.59 -33.83
N GLY A 48 41.15 -11.87 -33.29
CA GLY A 48 42.05 -10.86 -32.72
C GLY A 48 42.49 -9.81 -33.74
N ALA A 49 42.78 -10.21 -34.98
CA ALA A 49 43.13 -9.28 -36.06
C ALA A 49 41.94 -8.39 -36.47
N THR A 50 40.73 -8.96 -36.54
CA THR A 50 39.50 -8.19 -36.82
C THR A 50 39.24 -7.16 -35.72
N PHE A 51 39.37 -7.56 -34.45
CA PHE A 51 39.24 -6.64 -33.32
C PHE A 51 40.30 -5.53 -33.35
N ALA A 52 41.55 -5.86 -33.70
CA ALA A 52 42.63 -4.89 -33.83
C ALA A 52 42.32 -3.77 -34.83
N GLN A 53 41.73 -4.15 -35.98
CA GLN A 53 41.37 -3.23 -37.06
C GLN A 53 40.22 -2.29 -36.65
N ALA A 54 39.27 -2.79 -35.87
CA ALA A 54 38.14 -2.00 -35.37
C ALA A 54 38.55 -1.01 -34.25
N HIS A 55 39.56 -1.33 -33.44
CA HIS A 55 39.97 -0.57 -32.24
C HIS A 55 41.36 0.11 -32.34
N PRO A 56 41.81 0.49 -33.54
CA PRO A 56 43.21 0.84 -33.91
C PRO A 56 44.37 0.24 -33.08
N LEU A 57 44.30 -1.05 -32.74
CA LEU A 57 45.30 -1.71 -31.89
C LEU A 57 46.45 -2.31 -32.70
N ARG A 58 47.64 -2.39 -32.08
CA ARG A 58 48.82 -3.05 -32.66
C ARG A 58 49.30 -4.19 -31.75
N PRO A 59 49.68 -5.36 -32.30
CA PRO A 59 50.31 -6.44 -31.54
C PRO A 59 51.52 -5.93 -30.72
N GLY A 60 51.61 -6.37 -29.47
CA GLY A 60 52.65 -6.00 -28.51
C GLY A 60 52.17 -5.12 -27.36
N ILE A 61 50.93 -4.62 -27.38
CA ILE A 61 50.33 -3.80 -26.31
C ILE A 61 49.30 -4.64 -25.56
N THR A 62 49.34 -4.66 -24.22
CA THR A 62 48.32 -5.35 -23.42
C THR A 62 46.96 -4.65 -23.51
N LEU A 63 45.89 -5.42 -23.70
CA LEU A 63 44.53 -4.87 -23.76
C LEU A 63 44.12 -4.26 -22.41
N THR A 64 43.50 -3.08 -22.43
CA THR A 64 42.91 -2.47 -21.22
C THR A 64 41.63 -3.21 -20.82
N ALA A 65 41.21 -3.07 -19.56
CA ALA A 65 39.96 -3.67 -19.08
C ALA A 65 38.74 -3.25 -19.91
N GLU A 66 38.67 -1.98 -20.32
CA GLU A 66 37.63 -1.46 -21.21
C GLU A 66 37.66 -2.11 -22.61
N GLN A 67 38.85 -2.38 -23.15
CA GLN A 67 39.02 -3.06 -24.43
C GLN A 67 38.63 -4.54 -24.35
N VAL A 68 38.93 -5.19 -23.22
CA VAL A 68 38.48 -6.57 -22.97
C VAL A 68 36.96 -6.64 -22.84
N ALA A 69 36.34 -5.65 -22.18
CA ALA A 69 34.89 -5.55 -22.07
C ALA A 69 34.19 -5.29 -23.42
N ALA A 70 34.89 -4.72 -24.39
CA ALA A 70 34.37 -4.42 -25.72
C ALA A 70 34.56 -5.56 -26.75
N LEU A 71 35.10 -6.71 -26.34
CA LEU A 71 35.28 -7.85 -27.23
C LEU A 71 33.94 -8.37 -27.76
N THR A 72 33.88 -8.66 -29.05
CA THR A 72 32.70 -9.21 -29.74
C THR A 72 32.85 -10.69 -30.10
N SER A 73 34.01 -11.29 -29.80
CA SER A 73 34.34 -12.71 -29.97
C SER A 73 35.57 -13.07 -29.12
N ASP A 74 35.79 -14.36 -28.86
CA ASP A 74 36.99 -14.84 -28.19
C ASP A 74 38.21 -14.64 -29.11
N ILE A 75 39.33 -14.17 -28.57
CA ILE A 75 40.52 -13.83 -29.37
C ILE A 75 41.81 -14.36 -28.77
N VAL A 76 42.81 -14.53 -29.65
CA VAL A 76 44.21 -14.58 -29.25
C VAL A 76 44.86 -13.24 -29.61
N TRP A 77 45.46 -12.61 -28.62
CA TRP A 77 46.18 -11.35 -28.75
C TRP A 77 47.67 -11.54 -28.45
N LEU A 78 48.55 -10.96 -29.27
CA LEU A 78 50.00 -11.08 -29.09
C LEU A 78 50.51 -9.94 -28.21
N GLU A 79 51.02 -10.25 -27.03
CA GLU A 79 51.55 -9.27 -26.06
C GLU A 79 53.07 -9.32 -25.98
N ALA A 80 53.71 -8.16 -25.79
CA ALA A 80 55.16 -8.12 -25.57
C ALA A 80 55.48 -8.54 -24.13
N LYS A 81 56.21 -9.65 -23.97
CA LYS A 81 56.70 -10.12 -22.66
C LYS A 81 58.20 -10.32 -22.71
N GLU A 82 58.88 -10.01 -21.62
CA GLU A 82 60.30 -10.36 -21.47
C GLU A 82 60.42 -11.86 -21.17
N VAL A 83 61.17 -12.56 -22.01
CA VAL A 83 61.40 -14.01 -21.91
C VAL A 83 62.88 -14.25 -21.72
N THR A 84 63.24 -14.96 -20.66
CA THR A 84 64.62 -15.36 -20.39
C THR A 84 64.95 -16.64 -21.16
N LEU A 85 65.91 -16.55 -22.08
CA LEU A 85 66.41 -17.69 -22.85
C LEU A 85 67.28 -18.61 -21.96
N PRO A 86 67.47 -19.88 -22.32
CA PRO A 86 68.28 -20.84 -21.55
C PRO A 86 69.75 -20.43 -21.34
N ASP A 87 70.24 -19.46 -22.11
CA ASP A 87 71.58 -18.88 -22.00
C ASP A 87 71.64 -17.65 -21.06
N GLY A 88 70.55 -17.34 -20.36
CA GLY A 88 70.45 -16.23 -19.40
C GLY A 88 70.11 -14.86 -20.02
N ARG A 89 69.95 -14.76 -21.34
CA ARG A 89 69.59 -13.49 -22.01
C ARG A 89 68.09 -13.24 -21.98
N THR A 90 67.66 -12.04 -21.60
CA THR A 90 66.26 -11.61 -21.72
C THR A 90 66.01 -11.02 -23.11
N VAL A 91 64.96 -11.49 -23.78
CA VAL A 91 64.50 -10.94 -25.06
C VAL A 91 63.01 -10.63 -24.97
N THR A 92 62.61 -9.48 -25.51
CA THR A 92 61.18 -9.15 -25.66
C THR A 92 60.62 -9.97 -26.81
N ALA A 93 59.65 -10.84 -26.51
CA ALA A 93 58.96 -11.66 -27.50
C ALA A 93 57.45 -11.41 -27.44
N LEU A 94 56.79 -11.55 -28.59
CA LEU A 94 55.35 -11.59 -28.69
C LEU A 94 54.85 -12.96 -28.23
N VAL A 95 54.04 -12.94 -27.19
CA VAL A 95 53.45 -14.12 -26.56
C VAL A 95 51.94 -14.11 -26.84
N PRO A 96 51.37 -15.20 -27.39
CA PRO A 96 49.93 -15.30 -27.56
C PRO A 96 49.25 -15.41 -26.20
N ARG A 97 48.29 -14.52 -25.97
CA ARG A 97 47.44 -14.48 -24.79
C ARG A 97 45.99 -14.62 -25.21
N VAL A 98 45.25 -15.46 -24.49
CA VAL A 98 43.83 -15.69 -24.75
C VAL A 98 43.00 -14.65 -23.99
N TYR A 99 42.06 -14.03 -24.70
CA TYR A 99 41.04 -13.16 -24.12
C TYR A 99 39.67 -13.70 -24.51
N LEU A 100 38.81 -13.88 -23.50
CA LEU A 100 37.44 -14.35 -23.70
C LEU A 100 36.51 -13.15 -23.78
N MET A 101 35.54 -13.22 -24.68
CA MET A 101 34.46 -12.24 -24.75
C MET A 101 33.59 -12.37 -23.49
N PRO A 102 33.40 -11.29 -22.71
CA PRO A 102 32.47 -11.30 -21.60
C PRO A 102 31.04 -11.50 -22.09
N ARG A 103 30.41 -12.60 -21.69
CA ARG A 103 28.99 -12.90 -21.89
C ARG A 103 28.23 -12.62 -20.61
N GLU A 104 26.96 -12.27 -20.75
CA GLU A 104 26.05 -12.20 -19.62
C GLU A 104 26.01 -13.58 -18.93
N GLY A 105 26.47 -13.64 -17.68
CA GLY A 105 26.67 -14.90 -16.96
C GLY A 105 28.10 -15.46 -16.96
N ASP A 106 29.12 -14.74 -17.42
CA ASP A 106 30.52 -15.15 -17.25
C ASP A 106 31.02 -15.03 -15.79
N LEU A 107 31.97 -15.91 -15.45
CA LEU A 107 32.44 -16.19 -14.09
C LEU A 107 33.16 -15.00 -13.43
N ALA A 108 32.92 -14.79 -12.13
CA ALA A 108 33.78 -13.92 -11.33
C ALA A 108 35.20 -14.56 -11.19
N PRO A 109 36.30 -13.80 -11.29
CA PRO A 109 37.68 -14.34 -11.28
C PRO A 109 38.16 -15.06 -10.01
N ASN A 110 37.31 -15.17 -8.97
CA ASN A 110 37.73 -15.53 -7.60
C ASN A 110 37.03 -16.76 -6.99
N GLY A 111 36.25 -17.54 -7.76
CA GLY A 111 35.60 -18.78 -7.28
C GLY A 111 36.22 -20.06 -7.81
N ALA A 112 36.14 -21.17 -7.06
CA ALA A 112 36.50 -22.51 -7.54
C ALA A 112 35.53 -22.97 -8.66
N LEU A 113 36.04 -23.56 -9.74
CA LEU A 113 35.25 -24.03 -10.89
C LEU A 113 35.40 -25.55 -11.08
N LEU A 114 34.27 -26.26 -11.19
CA LEU A 114 34.18 -27.63 -11.67
C LEU A 114 33.40 -27.62 -12.99
N ALA A 115 34.06 -27.92 -14.10
CA ALA A 115 33.44 -27.86 -15.43
C ALA A 115 33.69 -29.14 -16.25
N GLY A 116 32.71 -29.51 -17.08
CA GLY A 116 32.83 -30.63 -18.00
C GLY A 116 31.75 -30.65 -19.08
N ARG A 117 31.87 -31.56 -20.06
CA ARG A 117 30.76 -31.83 -20.98
C ARG A 117 29.55 -32.38 -20.21
N GLN A 118 29.83 -33.32 -19.30
CA GLN A 118 28.90 -33.84 -18.32
C GLN A 118 29.61 -33.83 -16.98
N VAL A 119 28.95 -33.36 -15.93
CA VAL A 119 29.43 -33.44 -14.54
C VAL A 119 28.49 -34.38 -13.81
N HIS A 120 29.01 -35.50 -13.33
CA HIS A 120 28.26 -36.47 -12.53
C HIS A 120 28.99 -36.69 -11.20
N LEU A 121 28.31 -36.37 -10.10
CA LEU A 121 28.79 -36.55 -8.74
C LEU A 121 27.85 -37.50 -8.02
N ASP A 122 28.36 -38.66 -7.60
CA ASP A 122 27.66 -39.64 -6.77
C ASP A 122 28.39 -39.72 -5.42
N LEU A 123 27.78 -39.15 -4.39
CA LEU A 123 28.38 -38.89 -3.10
C LEU A 123 27.58 -39.60 -2.00
N SER A 124 28.27 -40.38 -1.17
CA SER A 124 27.66 -41.00 0.02
C SER A 124 27.41 -40.00 1.16
N GLY A 125 27.96 -38.79 1.06
CA GLY A 125 27.85 -37.72 2.04
C GLY A 125 27.28 -36.44 1.41
N ASP A 126 27.43 -35.32 2.11
CA ASP A 126 26.86 -34.05 1.66
C ASP A 126 27.70 -33.39 0.56
N PHE A 127 27.02 -32.74 -0.39
CA PHE A 127 27.63 -31.86 -1.38
C PHE A 127 27.56 -30.41 -0.90
N LEU A 128 28.72 -29.78 -0.71
CA LEU A 128 28.82 -28.37 -0.31
C LEU A 128 29.45 -27.56 -1.45
N ASN A 129 28.72 -26.57 -1.96
CA ASN A 129 29.19 -25.71 -3.05
C ASN A 129 29.13 -24.23 -2.68
N SER A 130 30.26 -23.55 -2.82
CA SER A 130 30.36 -22.08 -2.79
C SER A 130 30.96 -21.51 -4.08
N GLY A 131 31.32 -22.37 -5.04
CA GLY A 131 31.93 -22.03 -6.31
C GLY A 131 30.97 -22.21 -7.49
N SER A 132 31.48 -22.57 -8.66
CA SER A 132 30.67 -22.84 -9.85
C SER A 132 30.81 -24.29 -10.30
N VAL A 133 29.69 -24.96 -10.54
CA VAL A 133 29.60 -26.27 -11.22
C VAL A 133 28.94 -26.07 -12.57
N ALA A 134 29.58 -26.47 -13.66
CA ALA A 134 29.12 -26.22 -15.02
C ALA A 134 29.20 -27.46 -15.92
N GLY A 135 28.07 -27.84 -16.54
CA GLY A 135 27.99 -28.94 -17.50
C GLY A 135 27.50 -28.47 -18.88
N ARG A 136 28.16 -28.86 -19.98
CA ARG A 136 27.65 -28.49 -21.32
C ARG A 136 26.34 -29.22 -21.68
N GLU A 137 26.20 -30.48 -21.30
CA GLU A 137 25.01 -31.28 -21.57
C GLU A 137 24.26 -31.65 -20.29
N LEU A 138 25.00 -31.95 -19.23
CA LEU A 138 24.42 -32.46 -17.99
C LEU A 138 25.23 -32.03 -16.78
N VAL A 139 24.52 -31.61 -15.73
CA VAL A 139 24.99 -31.67 -14.34
C VAL A 139 24.06 -32.61 -13.57
N LEU A 140 24.60 -33.69 -13.02
CA LEU A 140 23.88 -34.62 -12.15
C LEU A 140 24.62 -34.74 -10.82
N ILE A 141 23.93 -34.43 -9.72
CA ILE A 141 24.48 -34.51 -8.36
C ILE A 141 23.54 -35.37 -7.53
N ASP A 142 24.01 -36.55 -7.15
CA ASP A 142 23.38 -37.46 -6.20
C ASP A 142 24.19 -37.39 -4.89
N ALA A 143 23.55 -37.02 -3.78
CA ALA A 143 24.22 -36.83 -2.48
C ALA A 143 23.31 -37.19 -1.30
N ASN A 144 23.88 -37.28 -0.08
CA ASN A 144 23.06 -37.37 1.14
C ASN A 144 22.25 -36.09 1.36
N GLY A 145 22.94 -34.94 1.40
CA GLY A 145 22.34 -33.60 1.39
C GLY A 145 23.08 -32.69 0.41
N ILE A 146 22.40 -31.66 -0.11
CA ILE A 146 22.99 -30.68 -1.04
C ILE A 146 22.87 -29.30 -0.41
N ARG A 147 23.98 -28.60 -0.22
CA ARG A 147 24.00 -27.17 0.14
C ARG A 147 24.81 -26.39 -0.87
N SER A 148 24.18 -25.39 -1.49
CA SER A 148 24.85 -24.53 -2.46
C SER A 148 24.57 -23.06 -2.20
N SER A 149 25.64 -22.32 -1.93
CA SER A 149 25.68 -20.86 -2.05
C SER A 149 26.43 -20.42 -3.31
N GLY A 150 26.72 -21.35 -4.22
CA GLY A 150 27.40 -21.09 -5.49
C GLY A 150 26.47 -21.20 -6.70
N ARG A 151 27.06 -21.28 -7.90
CA ARG A 151 26.33 -21.53 -9.15
C ARG A 151 26.38 -23.01 -9.53
N ILE A 152 25.27 -23.56 -10.00
CA ILE A 152 25.19 -24.90 -10.60
C ILE A 152 24.41 -24.75 -11.91
N ALA A 153 25.05 -24.94 -13.06
CA ALA A 153 24.43 -24.64 -14.34
C ALA A 153 24.73 -25.68 -15.42
N SER A 154 23.77 -25.91 -16.31
CA SER A 154 23.98 -26.66 -17.55
C SER A 154 23.39 -26.00 -18.79
N GLN A 155 24.02 -26.22 -19.95
CA GLN A 155 23.45 -25.87 -21.27
C GLN A 155 22.54 -26.98 -21.84
N GLY A 156 22.29 -28.04 -21.08
CA GLY A 156 21.24 -29.03 -21.31
C GLY A 156 20.40 -29.20 -20.05
N ALA A 157 20.65 -30.26 -19.28
CA ALA A 157 19.91 -30.58 -18.06
C ALA A 157 20.73 -30.43 -16.78
N THR A 158 20.09 -29.99 -15.69
CA THR A 158 20.65 -29.98 -14.33
C THR A 158 19.73 -30.77 -13.42
N ALA A 159 20.25 -31.79 -12.74
CA ALA A 159 19.51 -32.64 -11.81
C ALA A 159 20.24 -32.73 -10.47
N LEU A 160 19.54 -32.33 -9.40
CA LEU A 160 20.00 -32.40 -8.02
C LEU A 160 19.12 -33.37 -7.24
N ARG A 161 19.70 -34.41 -6.65
CA ARG A 161 18.99 -35.43 -5.88
C ARG A 161 19.64 -35.60 -4.51
N ALA A 162 18.84 -35.46 -3.46
CA ALA A 162 19.28 -35.60 -2.08
C ALA A 162 18.47 -36.67 -1.34
N GLN A 163 19.15 -37.53 -0.58
CA GLN A 163 18.50 -38.48 0.35
C GLN A 163 17.91 -37.79 1.59
N GLN A 164 18.26 -36.53 1.81
CA GLN A 164 17.71 -35.66 2.83
C GLN A 164 17.25 -34.35 2.19
N ASP A 165 18.01 -33.27 2.39
CA ASP A 165 17.59 -31.91 2.13
C ASP A 165 18.42 -31.29 0.99
N ILE A 166 17.78 -30.41 0.20
CA ILE A 166 18.45 -29.51 -0.75
C ILE A 166 18.28 -28.08 -0.24
N GLU A 167 19.38 -27.38 0.02
CA GLU A 167 19.39 -26.01 0.51
C GLU A 167 20.22 -25.10 -0.43
N LEU A 168 19.57 -24.08 -0.98
CA LEU A 168 20.15 -23.11 -1.90
C LEU A 168 20.08 -21.72 -1.27
N ASP A 169 21.20 -21.27 -0.68
CA ASP A 169 21.29 -19.97 0.00
C ASP A 169 22.02 -18.95 -0.87
N GLY A 170 21.26 -18.06 -1.52
CA GLY A 170 21.78 -17.06 -2.47
C GLY A 170 22.45 -17.64 -3.72
N GLY A 171 22.28 -18.96 -3.95
CA GLY A 171 22.83 -19.70 -5.08
C GLY A 171 21.96 -19.62 -6.34
N ASP A 172 22.60 -19.84 -7.49
CA ASP A 172 21.94 -19.90 -8.81
C ASP A 172 21.98 -21.33 -9.32
N VAL A 173 20.81 -21.92 -9.57
CA VAL A 173 20.70 -23.23 -10.20
C VAL A 173 19.95 -23.08 -11.52
N SER A 174 20.62 -23.41 -12.61
CA SER A 174 20.09 -23.19 -13.94
C SER A 174 20.31 -24.36 -14.90
N ALA A 175 19.42 -24.44 -15.89
CA ALA A 175 19.52 -25.38 -17.00
C ALA A 175 19.02 -24.71 -18.28
N LYS A 176 19.33 -25.30 -19.43
CA LYS A 176 18.71 -24.87 -20.68
C LYS A 176 17.34 -25.51 -20.86
N ASP A 177 17.28 -26.83 -20.75
CA ASP A 177 16.10 -27.61 -21.14
C ASP A 177 15.32 -28.15 -19.92
N LEU A 178 16.03 -28.66 -18.91
CA LEU A 178 15.42 -29.32 -17.74
C LEU A 178 16.20 -29.01 -16.46
N LEU A 179 15.51 -28.46 -15.46
CA LEU A 179 16.01 -28.35 -14.11
C LEU A 179 15.17 -29.27 -13.19
N MET A 180 15.80 -30.27 -12.60
CA MET A 180 15.17 -31.18 -11.63
C MET A 180 15.82 -31.04 -10.26
N LEU A 181 15.02 -30.76 -9.23
CA LEU A 181 15.41 -30.82 -7.83
C LEU A 181 14.54 -31.86 -7.13
N ASP A 182 15.16 -32.85 -6.48
CA ASP A 182 14.48 -33.99 -5.86
C ASP A 182 15.05 -34.23 -4.45
N ALA A 183 14.38 -33.69 -3.44
CA ALA A 183 14.75 -33.86 -2.04
C ALA A 183 13.85 -34.92 -1.40
N ALA A 184 14.42 -35.95 -0.76
CA ALA A 184 13.62 -36.93 -0.04
C ALA A 184 12.90 -36.33 1.19
N ARG A 185 13.39 -35.20 1.70
CA ARG A 185 12.77 -34.45 2.80
C ARG A 185 12.43 -33.04 2.38
N ASP A 186 13.35 -32.08 2.53
CA ASP A 186 13.03 -30.65 2.42
C ASP A 186 13.83 -29.98 1.28
N LEU A 187 13.18 -29.11 0.51
CA LEU A 187 13.82 -28.24 -0.48
C LEU A 187 13.66 -26.78 -0.03
N LYS A 188 14.77 -26.10 0.21
CA LYS A 188 14.79 -24.68 0.59
C LYS A 188 15.60 -23.87 -0.41
N VAL A 189 15.00 -22.81 -0.93
CA VAL A 189 15.64 -21.85 -1.83
C VAL A 189 15.46 -20.46 -1.23
N ALA A 190 16.54 -19.92 -0.67
CA ALA A 190 16.48 -18.71 0.14
C ALA A 190 17.48 -17.66 -0.35
N SER A 191 16.98 -16.47 -0.62
CA SER A 191 17.84 -15.31 -0.82
C SER A 191 18.46 -14.87 0.52
N THR A 192 19.62 -14.22 0.46
CA THR A 192 20.34 -13.73 1.64
C THR A 192 20.17 -12.22 1.81
N SER A 193 20.22 -11.73 3.05
CA SER A 193 20.39 -10.31 3.36
C SER A 193 21.83 -10.02 3.78
N ALA A 194 22.30 -8.81 3.50
CA ALA A 194 23.53 -8.26 4.03
C ALA A 194 23.22 -7.04 4.88
N ARG A 195 23.90 -6.96 6.02
CA ARG A 195 23.85 -5.78 6.88
C ARG A 195 25.02 -4.86 6.56
N SER A 196 24.74 -3.57 6.42
CA SER A 196 25.76 -2.53 6.32
C SER A 196 26.66 -2.54 7.56
N THR A 197 27.90 -2.09 7.40
CA THR A 197 28.92 -2.09 8.48
C THR A 197 28.55 -1.21 9.66
N ASP A 198 27.76 -0.16 9.42
CA ASP A 198 27.19 0.73 10.45
C ASP A 198 25.92 0.17 11.11
N GLY A 199 25.42 -0.98 10.64
CA GLY A 199 24.21 -1.64 11.14
C GLY A 199 22.90 -0.94 10.76
N GLN A 200 22.95 0.13 9.97
CA GLN A 200 21.80 0.98 9.66
C GLN A 200 20.96 0.45 8.49
N ALA A 201 21.53 -0.37 7.62
CA ALA A 201 20.81 -0.99 6.52
C ALA A 201 20.95 -2.51 6.55
N GLU A 202 19.85 -3.21 6.26
CA GLU A 202 19.77 -4.63 5.95
C GLU A 202 19.09 -4.74 4.59
N VAL A 203 19.87 -5.03 3.57
CA VAL A 203 19.39 -5.10 2.17
C VAL A 203 19.49 -6.52 1.65
N LEU A 204 18.74 -6.80 0.59
CA LEU A 204 18.88 -8.04 -0.17
C LEU A 204 20.29 -8.11 -0.76
N ASP A 205 21.01 -9.18 -0.46
CA ASP A 205 22.41 -9.39 -0.86
C ASP A 205 22.50 -10.27 -2.11
N ARG A 206 22.08 -11.53 -1.97
CA ARG A 206 22.09 -12.50 -3.07
C ARG A 206 20.73 -13.10 -3.26
N VAL A 207 20.20 -12.94 -4.46
CA VAL A 207 18.93 -13.54 -4.86
C VAL A 207 19.15 -14.99 -5.24
N ALA A 208 18.49 -15.92 -4.55
CA ALA A 208 18.48 -17.33 -4.94
C ALA A 208 17.57 -17.52 -6.16
N ARG A 209 18.08 -18.22 -7.17
CA ARG A 209 17.40 -18.37 -8.47
C ARG A 209 17.37 -19.81 -8.92
N LEU A 210 16.20 -20.24 -9.38
CA LEU A 210 15.99 -21.42 -10.19
C LEU A 210 15.58 -20.98 -11.60
N TYR A 211 16.34 -21.35 -12.63
CA TYR A 211 16.12 -20.80 -13.96
C TYR A 211 16.26 -21.83 -15.08
N VAL A 212 15.29 -21.88 -15.99
CA VAL A 212 15.37 -22.66 -17.23
C VAL A 212 15.22 -21.70 -18.41
N SER A 213 16.23 -21.66 -19.28
CA SER A 213 16.33 -20.62 -20.30
C SER A 213 15.54 -20.89 -21.58
N GLU A 214 15.24 -22.14 -21.90
CA GLU A 214 14.44 -22.50 -23.07
C GLU A 214 12.95 -22.24 -22.80
N ASP A 215 12.24 -21.64 -23.76
CA ASP A 215 10.81 -21.27 -23.63
C ASP A 215 9.90 -22.48 -23.36
N ALA A 216 10.27 -23.66 -23.86
CA ALA A 216 9.58 -24.94 -23.62
C ALA A 216 10.25 -25.77 -22.50
N GLY A 217 11.26 -25.22 -21.84
CA GLY A 217 12.02 -25.89 -20.79
C GLY A 217 11.21 -26.08 -19.52
N VAL A 218 11.57 -27.10 -18.73
CA VAL A 218 10.79 -27.54 -17.57
C VAL A 218 11.63 -27.42 -16.30
N LEU A 219 11.03 -26.82 -15.27
CA LEU A 219 11.51 -26.86 -13.90
C LEU A 219 10.63 -27.82 -13.09
N ILE A 220 11.24 -28.85 -12.52
CA ILE A 220 10.60 -29.82 -11.62
C ILE A 220 11.27 -29.73 -10.26
N ALA A 221 10.51 -29.39 -9.23
CA ALA A 221 10.97 -29.36 -7.85
C ALA A 221 10.08 -30.27 -6.99
N ARG A 222 10.68 -31.28 -6.36
CA ARG A 222 9.97 -32.22 -5.48
C ARG A 222 10.62 -32.30 -4.12
N ALA A 223 9.80 -32.32 -3.09
CA ALA A 223 10.22 -32.57 -1.72
C ALA A 223 9.28 -33.59 -1.06
N GLY A 224 9.84 -34.58 -0.37
CA GLY A 224 9.04 -35.56 0.39
C GLY A 224 8.27 -34.94 1.56
N GLN A 225 8.69 -33.78 2.04
CA GLN A 225 8.03 -32.98 3.07
C GLN A 225 7.75 -31.58 2.54
N ASP A 226 8.66 -30.62 2.70
CA ASP A 226 8.34 -29.21 2.46
C ASP A 226 9.18 -28.59 1.32
N ILE A 227 8.57 -27.69 0.55
CA ILE A 227 9.26 -26.76 -0.35
C ILE A 227 9.13 -25.35 0.24
N GLU A 228 10.23 -24.64 0.41
CA GLU A 228 10.25 -23.24 0.83
C GLU A 228 11.05 -22.38 -0.15
N LEU A 229 10.41 -21.36 -0.71
CA LEU A 229 11.08 -20.27 -1.42
C LEU A 229 10.99 -19.00 -0.58
N GLN A 230 12.13 -18.48 -0.14
CA GLN A 230 12.22 -17.25 0.66
C GLN A 230 12.86 -16.13 -0.16
N ALA A 231 12.05 -15.14 -0.54
CA ALA A 231 12.46 -14.04 -1.42
C ALA A 231 13.22 -14.52 -2.68
N ALA A 232 12.88 -15.70 -3.18
CA ALA A 232 13.61 -16.38 -4.25
C ALA A 232 12.85 -16.29 -5.57
N LEU A 233 13.56 -16.51 -6.68
CA LEU A 233 13.01 -16.48 -8.02
C LEU A 233 13.02 -17.87 -8.65
N ALA A 234 11.91 -18.28 -9.24
CA ALA A 234 11.84 -19.47 -10.09
C ALA A 234 11.22 -19.13 -11.44
N GLN A 235 11.90 -19.46 -12.54
CA GLN A 235 11.39 -19.17 -13.88
C GLN A 235 11.73 -20.27 -14.89
N ALA A 236 10.74 -20.70 -15.66
CA ALA A 236 10.86 -21.70 -16.72
C ALA A 236 9.68 -21.61 -17.70
N GLY A 237 9.71 -22.34 -18.81
CA GLY A 237 8.54 -22.54 -19.66
C GLY A 237 7.40 -23.24 -18.90
N VAL A 238 7.73 -24.33 -18.21
CA VAL A 238 6.82 -25.02 -17.29
C VAL A 238 7.47 -25.09 -15.91
N VAL A 239 6.75 -24.65 -14.88
CA VAL A 239 7.14 -24.80 -13.48
C VAL A 239 6.21 -25.83 -12.84
N ASP A 240 6.78 -26.90 -12.31
CA ASP A 240 6.08 -27.94 -11.55
C ASP A 240 6.75 -28.12 -10.18
N MET A 241 6.05 -27.74 -9.11
CA MET A 241 6.53 -27.86 -7.74
C MET A 241 5.56 -28.71 -6.92
N HIS A 242 6.09 -29.77 -6.30
CA HIS A 242 5.31 -30.70 -5.49
C HIS A 242 5.96 -30.95 -4.12
N ALA A 243 5.25 -30.57 -3.06
CA ALA A 243 5.62 -30.85 -1.67
C ALA A 243 4.74 -31.96 -1.09
N GLY A 244 5.32 -32.96 -0.44
CA GLY A 244 4.56 -34.01 0.25
C GLY A 244 3.73 -33.49 1.44
N ARG A 245 4.10 -32.32 1.98
CA ARG A 245 3.43 -31.65 3.10
C ARG A 245 3.13 -30.19 2.77
N ASP A 246 4.08 -29.26 2.89
CA ASP A 246 3.78 -27.84 2.69
C ASP A 246 4.63 -27.17 1.58
N LEU A 247 4.02 -26.26 0.83
CA LEU A 247 4.72 -25.35 -0.08
C LEU A 247 4.59 -23.91 0.46
N ARG A 248 5.71 -23.26 0.74
CA ARG A 248 5.75 -21.93 1.36
C ARG A 248 6.53 -20.94 0.51
N LEU A 249 5.85 -19.88 0.04
CA LEU A 249 6.46 -18.70 -0.56
C LEU A 249 6.54 -17.60 0.51
N THR A 250 7.70 -17.48 1.13
CA THR A 250 7.96 -16.61 2.28
C THR A 250 8.75 -15.36 1.90
N THR A 251 8.87 -14.44 2.85
CA THR A 251 9.49 -13.14 2.64
C THR A 251 10.84 -13.03 3.34
N LEU A 252 11.67 -12.12 2.82
CA LEU A 252 12.85 -11.60 3.49
C LEU A 252 12.61 -10.12 3.81
N THR A 253 12.82 -9.72 5.06
CA THR A 253 12.64 -8.32 5.45
C THR A 253 13.89 -7.50 5.20
N THR A 254 13.77 -6.45 4.39
CA THR A 254 14.79 -5.41 4.24
C THR A 254 14.50 -4.25 5.19
N ARG A 255 15.54 -3.63 5.74
CA ARG A 255 15.43 -2.49 6.65
C ARG A 255 16.43 -1.41 6.29
N GLU A 256 16.02 -0.17 6.39
CA GLU A 256 16.91 0.98 6.30
C GLU A 256 16.59 1.94 7.44
N ALA A 257 17.61 2.40 8.12
CA ALA A 257 17.55 3.41 9.14
C ALA A 257 18.57 4.51 8.79
N LEU A 258 18.19 5.75 9.04
CA LEU A 258 19.09 6.89 9.02
C LEU A 258 18.84 7.65 10.31
N ASP A 259 19.90 7.89 11.07
CA ASP A 259 19.85 8.76 12.25
C ASP A 259 20.90 9.85 12.08
N THR A 260 20.41 11.08 11.99
CA THR A 260 21.24 12.28 12.10
C THR A 260 20.80 13.05 13.34
N THR A 261 21.42 12.74 14.46
CA THR A 261 21.20 13.44 15.74
C THR A 261 22.34 14.40 16.01
N ARG A 262 22.03 15.70 16.13
CA ARG A 262 22.98 16.72 16.62
C ARG A 262 22.87 16.87 18.14
N ASP A 263 21.65 16.94 18.65
CA ASP A 263 21.31 17.04 20.07
C ASP A 263 19.87 16.56 20.31
N GLU A 264 19.40 16.58 21.56
CA GLU A 264 18.06 16.13 21.96
C GLU A 264 16.91 16.83 21.21
N LYS A 265 17.12 18.05 20.69
CA LYS A 265 16.10 18.85 20.02
C LYS A 265 16.32 19.00 18.51
N ASN A 266 17.49 18.60 18.01
CA ASN A 266 17.89 18.73 16.61
C ASN A 266 18.30 17.36 16.09
N PHE A 267 17.34 16.65 15.51
CA PHE A 267 17.56 15.32 14.98
C PHE A 267 16.65 15.06 13.77
N GLY A 268 17.09 14.17 12.89
CA GLY A 268 16.29 13.62 11.81
C GLY A 268 16.51 12.11 11.76
N ARG A 269 15.42 11.36 11.86
CA ARG A 269 15.42 9.91 11.80
C ARG A 269 14.46 9.42 10.73
N VAL A 270 14.93 8.47 9.94
CA VAL A 270 14.11 7.78 8.96
C VAL A 270 14.26 6.30 9.22
N GLN A 271 13.15 5.58 9.25
CA GLN A 271 13.12 4.13 9.29
C GLN A 271 12.21 3.61 8.18
N ARG A 272 12.67 2.56 7.51
CA ARG A 272 11.95 1.85 6.45
C ARG A 272 12.10 0.37 6.69
N SER A 273 11.03 -0.36 6.52
CA SER A 273 11.05 -1.82 6.47
C SER A 273 10.13 -2.26 5.36
N ALA A 274 10.53 -3.27 4.59
CA ALA A 274 9.69 -3.86 3.57
C ALA A 274 9.97 -5.35 3.48
N GLU A 275 8.92 -6.12 3.22
CA GLU A 275 9.03 -7.53 2.94
C GLU A 275 9.22 -7.76 1.42
N VAL A 276 10.25 -8.51 1.07
CA VAL A 276 10.50 -8.96 -0.30
C VAL A 276 10.02 -10.40 -0.40
N GLY A 277 8.99 -10.66 -1.19
CA GLY A 277 8.45 -12.01 -1.41
C GLY A 277 9.11 -12.75 -2.57
N SER A 278 8.78 -14.03 -2.67
CA SER A 278 9.24 -14.90 -3.75
C SER A 278 8.45 -14.66 -5.04
N ALA A 279 9.09 -14.87 -6.19
CA ALA A 279 8.44 -14.77 -7.50
C ALA A 279 8.60 -16.05 -8.32
N ILE A 280 7.52 -16.49 -8.96
CA ILE A 280 7.48 -17.65 -9.84
C ILE A 280 6.88 -17.23 -11.18
N GLY A 281 7.56 -17.54 -12.28
CA GLY A 281 7.12 -17.19 -13.63
C GLY A 281 7.22 -18.36 -14.61
N GLY A 282 6.22 -18.50 -15.49
CA GLY A 282 6.32 -19.43 -16.63
C GLY A 282 5.16 -19.37 -17.58
N ASN A 283 5.13 -20.24 -18.59
CA ASN A 283 3.93 -20.41 -19.41
C ASN A 283 2.87 -21.16 -18.60
N ASN A 284 3.22 -22.33 -18.07
CA ASN A 284 2.37 -23.10 -17.18
C ASN A 284 3.03 -23.24 -15.80
N VAL A 285 2.29 -22.94 -14.75
CA VAL A 285 2.78 -23.01 -13.37
C VAL A 285 1.86 -23.92 -12.55
N ASN A 286 2.40 -25.03 -12.06
CA ASN A 286 1.71 -26.02 -11.24
C ASN A 286 2.37 -26.10 -9.87
N LEU A 287 1.64 -25.71 -8.82
CA LEU A 287 2.13 -25.74 -7.45
C LEU A 287 1.20 -26.64 -6.63
N SER A 288 1.76 -27.64 -5.97
CA SER A 288 0.96 -28.58 -5.17
C SER A 288 1.61 -28.93 -3.85
N ALA A 289 0.78 -29.10 -2.83
CA ALA A 289 1.19 -29.54 -1.50
C ALA A 289 0.21 -30.58 -0.94
N GLY A 290 0.73 -31.64 -0.32
CA GLY A 290 -0.10 -32.66 0.34
C GLY A 290 -0.91 -32.12 1.52
N ARG A 291 -0.57 -30.93 2.04
CA ARG A 291 -1.25 -30.26 3.14
C ARG A 291 -1.51 -28.79 2.82
N ASP A 292 -0.56 -27.88 3.02
CA ASP A 292 -0.83 -26.44 2.89
C ASP A 292 0.03 -25.76 1.82
N VAL A 293 -0.56 -24.80 1.11
CA VAL A 293 0.17 -23.83 0.29
C VAL A 293 0.04 -22.46 0.93
N GLN A 294 1.16 -21.83 1.26
CA GLN A 294 1.20 -20.52 1.92
C GLN A 294 1.99 -19.52 1.09
N MET A 295 1.42 -18.33 0.90
CA MET A 295 2.02 -17.25 0.12
C MET A 295 1.92 -15.93 0.87
N ARG A 296 3.05 -15.24 0.99
CA ARG A 296 3.14 -13.90 1.60
C ARG A 296 3.95 -12.97 0.71
N ALA A 297 3.34 -11.84 0.31
CA ALA A 297 3.89 -10.90 -0.67
C ALA A 297 4.46 -11.57 -1.93
N ALA A 298 3.93 -12.74 -2.31
CA ALA A 298 4.46 -13.56 -3.38
C ALA A 298 3.88 -13.14 -4.74
N GLN A 299 4.66 -13.30 -5.80
CA GLN A 299 4.23 -13.03 -7.17
C GLN A 299 4.28 -14.33 -7.98
N VAL A 300 3.15 -14.80 -8.47
CA VAL A 300 3.08 -16.02 -9.28
C VAL A 300 2.38 -15.69 -10.59
N GLN A 301 3.12 -15.72 -11.69
CA GLN A 301 2.61 -15.34 -13.01
C GLN A 301 2.79 -16.49 -14.01
N ALA A 302 1.67 -16.96 -14.56
CA ALA A 302 1.62 -17.81 -15.73
C ALA A 302 1.26 -16.97 -16.98
N ASN A 303 1.78 -17.32 -18.15
CA ASN A 303 1.29 -16.78 -19.43
C ASN A 303 0.09 -17.58 -19.94
N GLU A 304 -0.01 -18.86 -19.55
CA GLU A 304 -1.12 -19.77 -19.83
C GLU A 304 -1.76 -20.16 -18.49
N ASP A 305 -1.60 -21.40 -18.03
CA ASP A 305 -2.38 -21.90 -16.90
C ASP A 305 -1.60 -21.82 -15.59
N LEU A 306 -2.25 -21.28 -14.57
CA LEU A 306 -1.79 -21.30 -13.19
C LEU A 306 -2.67 -22.27 -12.37
N ASN A 307 -2.08 -23.37 -11.90
CA ASN A 307 -2.75 -24.36 -11.07
C ASN A 307 -2.13 -24.40 -9.68
N LEU A 308 -2.95 -24.19 -8.65
CA LEU A 308 -2.57 -24.42 -7.25
C LEU A 308 -3.48 -25.45 -6.59
N HIS A 309 -2.87 -26.39 -5.89
CA HIS A 309 -3.57 -27.41 -5.14
C HIS A 309 -2.98 -27.62 -3.74
N ALA A 310 -3.86 -27.63 -2.73
CA ALA A 310 -3.51 -27.97 -1.36
C ALA A 310 -4.41 -29.11 -0.84
N GLY A 311 -3.83 -30.16 -0.26
CA GLY A 311 -4.60 -31.23 0.41
C GLY A 311 -5.30 -30.79 1.70
N ARG A 312 -5.11 -29.54 2.13
CA ARG A 312 -5.79 -28.91 3.26
C ARG A 312 -6.07 -27.43 2.99
N ASN A 313 -5.13 -26.51 3.19
CA ASN A 313 -5.43 -25.08 3.12
C ASN A 313 -4.55 -24.34 2.11
N LEU A 314 -5.13 -23.31 1.46
CA LEU A 314 -4.43 -22.38 0.60
C LEU A 314 -4.55 -20.96 1.19
N ASP A 315 -3.43 -20.41 1.67
CA ASP A 315 -3.38 -19.09 2.31
C ASP A 315 -2.55 -18.10 1.47
N ILE A 316 -3.21 -17.11 0.88
CA ILE A 316 -2.60 -16.04 0.09
C ILE A 316 -2.76 -14.72 0.83
N THR A 317 -1.64 -14.17 1.32
CA THR A 317 -1.63 -13.04 2.24
C THR A 317 -0.72 -11.91 1.77
N ALA A 318 -1.07 -10.69 2.14
CA ALA A 318 -0.19 -9.54 1.98
C ALA A 318 0.97 -9.60 2.97
N GLY A 319 2.17 -9.23 2.52
CA GLY A 319 3.27 -8.78 3.38
C GLY A 319 3.04 -7.35 3.87
N GLU A 320 4.06 -6.77 4.48
CA GLU A 320 3.99 -5.43 5.06
C GLU A 320 5.18 -4.56 4.64
N ALA A 321 4.89 -3.28 4.40
CA ALA A 321 5.91 -2.24 4.30
C ALA A 321 5.59 -1.12 5.27
N SER A 322 6.59 -0.73 6.07
CA SER A 322 6.51 0.37 7.01
C SER A 322 7.48 1.49 6.64
N HIS A 323 7.04 2.72 6.87
CA HIS A 323 7.85 3.92 6.70
C HIS A 323 7.56 4.88 7.85
N GLN A 324 8.62 5.27 8.56
CA GLN A 324 8.57 6.23 9.65
C GLN A 324 9.59 7.35 9.40
N VAL A 325 9.16 8.58 9.63
CA VAL A 325 9.99 9.78 9.61
C VAL A 325 9.75 10.52 10.91
N GLU A 326 10.82 10.79 11.64
CA GLU A 326 10.79 11.55 12.88
C GLU A 326 11.81 12.68 12.77
N HIS A 327 11.43 13.91 13.10
CA HIS A 327 12.39 15.01 13.17
C HIS A 327 12.07 15.99 14.28
N GLY A 328 13.12 16.45 14.95
CA GLY A 328 13.11 17.54 15.90
C GLY A 328 13.97 18.69 15.36
N LEU A 329 13.46 19.92 15.40
CA LEU A 329 14.22 21.12 15.08
C LEU A 329 14.04 22.14 16.18
N TYR A 330 15.15 22.71 16.66
CA TYR A 330 15.15 23.81 17.60
C TYR A 330 16.05 24.94 17.12
N ALA A 331 15.44 26.08 16.86
CA ALA A 331 16.15 27.30 16.51
C ALA A 331 15.93 28.35 17.60
N LYS A 332 17.00 29.01 18.02
CA LYS A 332 16.94 30.18 18.91
C LYS A 332 17.79 31.30 18.34
N SER A 333 17.22 32.49 18.28
CA SER A 333 17.91 33.72 17.94
C SER A 333 17.82 34.72 19.11
N SER A 334 18.89 35.47 19.34
CA SER A 334 18.93 36.51 20.37
C SER A 334 19.68 37.72 19.84
N GLY A 335 19.15 38.91 20.08
CA GLY A 335 19.76 40.18 19.71
C GLY A 335 19.44 41.29 20.70
N LEU A 336 19.86 42.51 20.40
CA LEU A 336 19.70 43.68 21.28
C LEU A 336 18.24 44.06 21.56
N LEU A 337 17.29 43.61 20.72
CA LEU A 337 15.88 43.97 20.79
C LEU A 337 14.97 42.85 21.32
N GLY A 338 15.51 41.64 21.57
CA GLY A 338 14.71 40.49 22.02
C GLY A 338 15.33 39.12 21.70
N SER A 339 14.58 38.06 22.02
CA SER A 339 14.91 36.68 21.64
C SER A 339 13.69 35.96 21.09
N SER A 340 13.90 35.06 20.13
CA SER A 340 12.88 34.15 19.62
C SER A 340 13.40 32.73 19.62
N SER A 341 12.55 31.77 19.94
CA SER A 341 12.85 30.36 19.76
C SER A 341 11.65 29.61 19.20
N THR A 342 11.93 28.67 18.31
CA THR A 342 10.96 27.75 17.72
C THR A 342 11.43 26.33 17.94
N GLU A 343 10.56 25.51 18.51
CA GLU A 343 10.74 24.06 18.65
C GLU A 343 9.67 23.36 17.82
N THR A 344 10.07 22.45 16.94
CA THR A 344 9.13 21.60 16.19
C THR A 344 9.53 20.15 16.35
N ARG A 345 8.56 19.27 16.60
CA ARG A 345 8.74 17.82 16.57
C ARG A 345 7.65 17.21 15.70
N THR A 346 8.03 16.34 14.80
CA THR A 346 7.11 15.65 13.90
C THR A 346 7.45 14.17 13.87
N LEU A 347 6.43 13.32 13.99
CA LEU A 347 6.49 11.89 13.73
C LEU A 347 5.41 11.58 12.69
N ASP A 348 5.80 11.00 11.56
CA ASP A 348 4.89 10.45 10.57
C ASP A 348 5.24 8.96 10.40
N SER A 349 4.27 8.07 10.60
CA SER A 349 4.45 6.62 10.50
C SER A 349 3.30 5.99 9.72
N HIS A 350 3.64 5.09 8.78
CA HIS A 350 2.69 4.38 7.95
C HIS A 350 3.07 2.92 7.82
N THR A 351 2.10 2.02 7.94
CA THR A 351 2.21 0.59 7.62
C THR A 351 1.19 0.24 6.53
N ARG A 352 1.68 -0.27 5.39
CA ARG A 352 0.86 -0.67 4.23
C ARG A 352 0.96 -2.16 3.99
N ALA A 353 -0.13 -2.74 3.50
CA ALA A 353 -0.16 -4.11 3.02
C ALA A 353 0.49 -4.21 1.62
N GLN A 354 1.34 -5.21 1.42
CA GLN A 354 1.95 -5.58 0.13
C GLN A 354 1.35 -6.91 -0.35
N GLY A 355 0.30 -6.83 -1.18
CA GLY A 355 -0.46 -8.00 -1.59
C GLY A 355 0.36 -9.04 -2.34
N SER A 356 0.02 -10.32 -2.14
CA SER A 356 0.45 -11.37 -3.07
C SER A 356 -0.34 -11.24 -4.38
N SER A 357 0.27 -11.52 -5.52
CA SER A 357 -0.36 -11.43 -6.84
C SER A 357 -0.24 -12.74 -7.60
N LEU A 358 -1.38 -13.31 -7.99
CA LEU A 358 -1.48 -14.51 -8.81
C LEU A 358 -2.09 -14.13 -10.17
N GLY A 359 -1.45 -14.54 -11.26
CA GLY A 359 -1.86 -14.20 -12.62
C GLY A 359 -1.71 -15.37 -13.60
N GLY A 360 -2.61 -15.45 -14.58
CA GLY A 360 -2.61 -16.47 -15.63
C GLY A 360 -3.69 -16.22 -16.67
N ARG A 361 -3.66 -16.94 -17.79
CA ARG A 361 -4.79 -16.99 -18.74
C ARG A 361 -5.98 -17.71 -18.10
N HIS A 362 -5.74 -18.90 -17.55
CA HIS A 362 -6.66 -19.53 -16.61
C HIS A 362 -5.98 -19.70 -15.26
N VAL A 363 -6.70 -19.39 -14.18
CA VAL A 363 -6.22 -19.56 -12.82
C VAL A 363 -7.15 -20.54 -12.09
N SER A 364 -6.60 -21.66 -11.64
CA SER A 364 -7.32 -22.71 -10.91
C SER A 364 -6.72 -22.91 -9.52
N LEU A 365 -7.52 -22.64 -8.49
CA LEU A 365 -7.13 -22.70 -7.09
C LEU A 365 -8.02 -23.74 -6.40
N SER A 366 -7.40 -24.74 -5.79
CA SER A 366 -8.13 -25.83 -5.13
C SER A 366 -7.56 -26.18 -3.76
N ALA A 367 -8.44 -26.43 -2.80
CA ALA A 367 -8.09 -26.93 -1.48
C ALA A 367 -9.16 -27.87 -0.93
N ASP A 368 -8.77 -28.97 -0.29
CA ASP A 368 -9.73 -29.88 0.37
C ASP A 368 -10.34 -29.25 1.65
N GLY A 369 -9.65 -28.28 2.24
CA GLY A 369 -10.09 -27.41 3.34
C GLY A 369 -10.36 -26.00 2.84
N ASP A 370 -9.72 -24.99 3.44
CA ASP A 370 -10.05 -23.58 3.23
C ASP A 370 -9.14 -22.88 2.21
N ILE A 371 -9.68 -21.88 1.50
CA ILE A 371 -8.92 -20.93 0.69
C ILE A 371 -9.09 -19.52 1.27
N THR A 372 -7.98 -18.85 1.62
CA THR A 372 -7.99 -17.50 2.19
C THR A 372 -7.17 -16.54 1.32
N PHE A 373 -7.78 -15.41 0.94
CA PHE A 373 -7.11 -14.23 0.41
C PHE A 373 -7.19 -13.11 1.46
N LYS A 374 -6.05 -12.48 1.76
CA LYS A 374 -6.01 -11.33 2.68
C LYS A 374 -5.14 -10.22 2.09
N GLY A 375 -5.77 -9.13 1.66
CA GLY A 375 -5.14 -8.01 0.95
C GLY A 375 -4.35 -8.46 -0.28
N SER A 376 -4.83 -9.47 -1.01
CA SER A 376 -4.09 -10.12 -2.10
C SER A 376 -4.94 -10.22 -3.37
N HIS A 377 -4.31 -10.56 -4.49
CA HIS A 377 -4.93 -10.52 -5.80
C HIS A 377 -4.79 -11.85 -6.54
N ALA A 378 -5.86 -12.32 -7.18
CA ALA A 378 -5.82 -13.38 -8.18
C ALA A 378 -6.63 -12.95 -9.40
N ILE A 379 -5.94 -12.82 -10.54
CA ILE A 379 -6.51 -12.24 -11.77
C ILE A 379 -6.24 -13.19 -12.92
N ALA A 380 -7.30 -13.62 -13.61
CA ALA A 380 -7.23 -14.41 -14.83
C ALA A 380 -7.53 -13.53 -16.06
N ASP A 381 -6.90 -13.82 -17.20
CA ASP A 381 -7.30 -13.19 -18.47
C ASP A 381 -8.64 -13.76 -18.97
N GLU A 382 -8.81 -15.07 -18.87
CA GLU A 382 -10.04 -15.81 -19.22
C GLU A 382 -10.76 -16.22 -17.94
N ASP A 383 -10.47 -17.39 -17.35
CA ASP A 383 -11.30 -17.93 -16.26
C ASP A 383 -10.54 -18.03 -14.93
N LEU A 384 -11.20 -17.60 -13.85
CA LEU A 384 -10.76 -17.81 -12.47
C LEU A 384 -11.66 -18.85 -11.78
N ASN A 385 -11.08 -19.97 -11.38
CA ASN A 385 -11.75 -21.06 -10.67
C ASN A 385 -11.20 -21.19 -9.24
N VAL A 386 -12.05 -21.05 -8.23
CA VAL A 386 -11.69 -21.21 -6.81
C VAL A 386 -12.58 -22.28 -6.18
N ASN A 387 -11.99 -23.40 -5.75
CA ASN A 387 -12.73 -24.54 -5.22
C ASN A 387 -12.18 -24.96 -3.84
N ALA A 388 -12.95 -24.75 -2.78
CA ALA A 388 -12.61 -25.14 -1.41
C ALA A 388 -13.60 -26.19 -0.89
N GLY A 389 -13.10 -27.26 -0.26
CA GLY A 389 -13.96 -28.20 0.49
C GLY A 389 -14.51 -27.59 1.79
N GLY A 390 -13.84 -26.55 2.30
CA GLY A 390 -14.23 -25.72 3.45
C GLY A 390 -14.73 -24.34 3.04
N ASP A 391 -14.15 -23.31 3.65
CA ASP A 391 -14.49 -21.90 3.39
C ASP A 391 -13.67 -21.29 2.25
N VAL A 392 -14.24 -20.29 1.56
CA VAL A 392 -13.49 -19.33 0.74
C VAL A 392 -13.62 -17.95 1.38
N ARG A 393 -12.49 -17.34 1.77
CA ARG A 393 -12.46 -16.02 2.42
C ARG A 393 -11.68 -15.02 1.58
N VAL A 394 -12.30 -13.90 1.24
CA VAL A 394 -11.75 -12.79 0.46
C VAL A 394 -11.74 -11.54 1.33
N LEU A 395 -10.65 -11.33 2.05
CA LEU A 395 -10.55 -10.40 3.17
C LEU A 395 -9.66 -9.20 2.85
N SER A 396 -9.94 -8.06 3.45
CA SER A 396 -9.03 -6.93 3.47
C SER A 396 -7.90 -7.11 4.48
N ALA A 397 -6.67 -6.74 4.12
CA ALA A 397 -5.57 -6.53 5.06
C ALA A 397 -5.69 -5.17 5.75
N ARG A 398 -5.21 -5.06 6.99
CA ARG A 398 -5.25 -3.82 7.77
C ARG A 398 -4.06 -2.95 7.41
N THR A 399 -4.28 -1.65 7.24
CA THR A 399 -3.23 -0.63 7.11
C THR A 399 -3.30 0.33 8.27
N GLU A 400 -2.19 0.96 8.63
CA GLU A 400 -2.14 1.87 9.78
C GLU A 400 -1.38 3.15 9.44
N HIS A 401 -1.79 4.26 10.04
CA HIS A 401 -1.02 5.50 10.04
C HIS A 401 -1.06 6.14 11.43
N ARG A 402 0.02 6.85 11.75
CA ARG A 402 0.16 7.65 12.97
C ARG A 402 0.93 8.91 12.64
N GLN A 403 0.44 10.03 13.13
CA GLN A 403 1.02 11.35 12.96
C GLN A 403 1.01 12.08 14.30
N GLU A 404 2.16 12.63 14.68
CA GLU A 404 2.30 13.51 15.83
C GLU A 404 3.03 14.77 15.38
N ARG A 405 2.49 15.94 15.71
CA ARG A 405 3.05 17.23 15.36
C ARG A 405 2.99 18.14 16.58
N PHE A 406 4.15 18.58 17.03
CA PHE A 406 4.29 19.56 18.08
C PHE A 406 5.05 20.77 17.54
N ARG A 407 4.54 21.96 17.80
CA ARG A 407 5.20 23.23 17.47
C ARG A 407 5.03 24.21 18.60
N GLU A 408 6.14 24.70 19.14
CA GLU A 408 6.17 25.74 20.16
C GLU A 408 7.02 26.94 19.71
N GLU A 409 6.44 28.13 19.77
CA GLU A 409 7.11 29.40 19.49
C GLU A 409 7.12 30.26 20.76
N LYS A 410 8.29 30.76 21.14
CA LYS A 410 8.49 31.67 22.26
C LYS A 410 9.21 32.91 21.78
N THR A 411 8.61 34.07 22.00
CA THR A 411 9.18 35.37 21.64
C THR A 411 9.25 36.25 22.88
N SER A 412 10.35 36.96 23.06
CA SER A 412 10.52 37.97 24.11
C SER A 412 11.21 39.23 23.59
N GLY A 413 10.94 40.36 24.22
CA GLY A 413 11.39 41.67 23.74
C GLY A 413 10.33 42.32 22.86
N LEU A 414 10.76 43.04 21.82
CA LEU A 414 9.87 43.82 20.95
C LEU A 414 9.32 42.95 19.81
N TYR A 415 8.00 42.74 19.75
CA TYR A 415 7.30 41.98 18.69
C TYR A 415 6.05 42.72 18.18
N GLY A 416 5.56 42.35 16.99
CA GLY A 416 4.34 42.94 16.41
C GLY A 416 3.08 42.25 16.90
N SER A 417 2.04 43.02 17.25
CA SER A 417 0.75 42.53 17.78
C SER A 417 -0.43 43.15 16.99
N GLY A 418 -0.62 42.74 15.74
CA GLY A 418 -1.62 43.35 14.85
C GLY A 418 -1.24 44.80 14.47
N ALA A 419 -2.05 45.78 14.88
CA ALA A 419 -1.83 47.22 14.59
C ALA A 419 -0.90 47.93 15.61
N GLY A 420 -0.17 47.18 16.45
CA GLY A 420 0.69 47.71 17.50
C GLY A 420 2.01 46.96 17.64
N ILE A 421 2.88 47.50 18.49
CA ILE A 421 4.17 46.91 18.86
C ILE A 421 4.13 46.58 20.37
N THR A 422 4.42 45.34 20.74
CA THR A 422 4.47 44.87 22.13
C THR A 422 5.91 44.62 22.57
N LEU A 423 6.30 45.16 23.71
CA LEU A 423 7.48 44.78 24.47
C LEU A 423 7.06 43.81 25.58
N GLY A 424 7.41 42.54 25.48
CA GLY A 424 6.94 41.54 26.44
C GLY A 424 7.41 40.13 26.15
N SER A 425 6.63 39.12 26.54
CA SER A 425 6.79 37.73 26.15
C SER A 425 5.51 37.15 25.55
N GLN A 426 5.66 36.24 24.61
CA GLN A 426 4.58 35.49 23.97
C GLN A 426 5.01 34.03 23.80
N GLN A 427 4.10 33.10 24.04
CA GLN A 427 4.24 31.68 23.78
C GLN A 427 3.01 31.18 23.00
N HIS A 428 3.25 30.45 21.93
CA HIS A 428 2.24 29.73 21.14
C HIS A 428 2.66 28.27 21.04
N SER A 429 1.78 27.34 21.38
CA SER A 429 2.04 25.89 21.34
C SER A 429 0.87 25.19 20.67
N SER A 430 1.17 24.44 19.62
CA SER A 430 0.24 23.60 18.85
C SER A 430 0.70 22.16 18.96
N GLU A 431 -0.19 21.26 19.37
CA GLU A 431 0.05 19.83 19.44
C GLU A 431 -1.09 19.10 18.72
N GLN A 432 -0.74 18.17 17.83
CA GLN A 432 -1.69 17.42 17.02
C GLN A 432 -1.26 15.96 16.99
N GLU A 433 -2.21 15.09 17.30
CA GLU A 433 -2.06 13.64 17.20
C GLU A 433 -3.17 13.10 16.29
N SER A 434 -2.81 12.28 15.32
CA SER A 434 -3.75 11.55 14.47
C SER A 434 -3.28 10.11 14.36
N SER A 435 -4.22 9.18 14.45
CA SER A 435 -3.97 7.78 14.15
C SER A 435 -5.19 7.16 13.51
N GLY A 436 -4.97 6.21 12.61
CA GLY A 436 -6.07 5.54 11.96
C GLY A 436 -5.70 4.19 11.40
N THR A 437 -6.75 3.44 11.09
CA THR A 437 -6.68 2.13 10.48
C THR A 437 -7.50 2.14 9.19
N GLY A 438 -6.91 1.57 8.15
CA GLY A 438 -7.54 1.41 6.84
C GLY A 438 -7.66 -0.07 6.47
N ALA A 439 -8.32 -0.32 5.35
CA ALA A 439 -8.50 -1.66 4.80
C ALA A 439 -7.99 -1.72 3.35
N ALA A 440 -7.00 -2.56 3.11
CA ALA A 440 -6.50 -2.92 1.78
C ALA A 440 -7.19 -4.22 1.33
N GLY A 441 -8.24 -4.09 0.51
CA GLY A 441 -9.05 -5.19 0.00
C GLY A 441 -8.27 -6.22 -0.83
N SER A 442 -8.78 -7.46 -0.86
CA SER A 442 -8.36 -8.43 -1.86
C SER A 442 -9.10 -8.20 -3.18
N THR A 443 -8.53 -8.67 -4.30
CA THR A 443 -9.18 -8.59 -5.62
C THR A 443 -9.13 -9.94 -6.31
N LEU A 444 -10.29 -10.52 -6.56
CA LEU A 444 -10.42 -11.68 -7.44
C LEU A 444 -11.03 -11.23 -8.76
N GLY A 445 -10.53 -11.72 -9.89
CA GLY A 445 -11.19 -11.38 -11.15
C GLY A 445 -10.78 -12.15 -12.37
N ALA A 446 -11.60 -12.00 -13.39
CA ALA A 446 -11.42 -12.49 -14.74
C ALA A 446 -11.61 -11.30 -15.70
N LEU A 447 -10.65 -11.06 -16.60
CA LEU A 447 -10.74 -9.89 -17.49
C LEU A 447 -11.78 -10.09 -18.59
N LYS A 448 -11.79 -11.27 -19.23
CA LYS A 448 -12.65 -11.59 -20.38
C LYS A 448 -13.61 -12.76 -20.15
N GLY A 449 -13.31 -13.64 -19.20
CA GLY A 449 -14.13 -14.82 -18.88
C GLY A 449 -14.74 -14.73 -17.49
N ASP A 450 -14.94 -15.89 -16.88
CA ASP A 450 -15.81 -16.03 -15.72
C ASP A 450 -15.04 -16.19 -14.41
N VAL A 451 -15.65 -15.74 -13.31
CA VAL A 451 -15.20 -16.06 -11.95
C VAL A 451 -16.14 -17.09 -11.34
N THR A 452 -15.64 -18.30 -11.10
CA THR A 452 -16.37 -19.37 -10.42
C THR A 452 -15.78 -19.65 -9.04
N ILE A 453 -16.60 -19.52 -7.99
CA ILE A 453 -16.23 -19.79 -6.60
C ILE A 453 -17.14 -20.85 -6.01
N ARG A 454 -16.56 -21.95 -5.56
CA ARG A 454 -17.25 -23.02 -4.83
C ARG A 454 -16.64 -23.17 -3.44
N ALA A 455 -17.43 -22.95 -2.41
CA ALA A 455 -17.06 -23.20 -1.02
C ALA A 455 -17.95 -24.31 -0.44
N GLY A 456 -17.36 -25.34 0.14
CA GLY A 456 -18.13 -26.42 0.79
C GLY A 456 -18.87 -25.97 2.05
N GLN A 457 -18.45 -24.87 2.69
CA GLN A 457 -19.12 -24.26 3.83
C GLN A 457 -19.51 -22.79 3.56
N THR A 458 -18.62 -21.83 3.84
CA THR A 458 -18.95 -20.40 3.76
C THR A 458 -18.10 -19.69 2.71
N TYR A 459 -18.75 -18.88 1.89
CA TYR A 459 -18.09 -17.81 1.14
C TYR A 459 -18.20 -16.50 1.92
N GLU A 460 -17.06 -15.89 2.25
CA GLU A 460 -16.98 -14.62 2.98
C GLU A 460 -16.12 -13.60 2.22
N GLN A 461 -16.69 -12.44 1.91
CA GLN A 461 -16.02 -11.30 1.29
C GLN A 461 -16.12 -10.08 2.21
N VAL A 462 -14.99 -9.44 2.54
CA VAL A 462 -14.91 -8.31 3.49
C VAL A 462 -14.06 -7.18 2.89
N GLY A 463 -14.69 -6.03 2.63
CA GLY A 463 -14.06 -4.84 2.03
C GLY A 463 -13.18 -5.15 0.82
N SER A 464 -13.62 -6.06 -0.04
CA SER A 464 -12.83 -6.63 -1.14
C SER A 464 -13.62 -6.63 -2.44
N ASP A 465 -12.96 -6.91 -3.56
CA ASP A 465 -13.52 -6.87 -4.91
C ASP A 465 -13.54 -8.26 -5.57
N VAL A 466 -14.65 -8.61 -6.22
CA VAL A 466 -14.74 -9.73 -7.18
C VAL A 466 -15.27 -9.22 -8.52
N LEU A 467 -14.50 -9.35 -9.59
CA LEU A 467 -14.72 -8.62 -10.84
C LEU A 467 -14.65 -9.55 -12.07
N ALA A 468 -15.68 -9.51 -12.92
CA ALA A 468 -15.71 -10.14 -14.24
C ALA A 468 -16.32 -9.14 -15.26
N PRO A 469 -15.58 -8.11 -15.70
CA PRO A 469 -16.17 -6.99 -16.47
C PRO A 469 -16.83 -7.38 -17.79
N GLU A 470 -16.41 -8.49 -18.41
CA GLU A 470 -16.97 -9.02 -19.66
C GLU A 470 -17.65 -10.40 -19.50
N GLY A 471 -17.60 -11.00 -18.30
CA GLY A 471 -18.11 -12.35 -18.04
C GLY A 471 -19.07 -12.44 -16.86
N ASP A 472 -19.27 -13.66 -16.39
CA ASP A 472 -20.19 -14.01 -15.31
C ASP A 472 -19.45 -14.27 -13.98
N ILE A 473 -20.16 -14.08 -12.86
CA ILE A 473 -19.69 -14.44 -11.53
C ILE A 473 -20.65 -15.48 -10.93
N ASP A 474 -20.14 -16.67 -10.62
CA ASP A 474 -20.91 -17.78 -10.04
C ASP A 474 -20.32 -18.18 -8.68
N VAL A 475 -21.08 -17.95 -7.60
CA VAL A 475 -20.71 -18.28 -6.23
C VAL A 475 -21.70 -19.28 -5.65
N ARG A 476 -21.19 -20.45 -5.24
CA ARG A 476 -21.97 -21.48 -4.55
C ARG A 476 -21.34 -21.83 -3.21
N ALA A 477 -22.15 -21.80 -2.16
CA ALA A 477 -21.75 -22.16 -0.80
C ALA A 477 -22.94 -22.63 0.03
N LYS A 478 -22.71 -23.11 1.26
CA LYS A 478 -23.82 -23.23 2.22
C LYS A 478 -24.22 -21.86 2.76
N ASN A 479 -23.26 -20.97 3.00
CA ASN A 479 -23.54 -19.60 3.42
C ASN A 479 -22.71 -18.61 2.60
N ILE A 480 -23.31 -17.48 2.25
CA ILE A 480 -22.66 -16.40 1.49
C ILE A 480 -22.75 -15.12 2.32
N ARG A 481 -21.61 -14.48 2.56
CA ARG A 481 -21.50 -13.22 3.29
C ARG A 481 -20.65 -12.23 2.49
N VAL A 482 -21.23 -11.09 2.11
CA VAL A 482 -20.52 -9.98 1.47
C VAL A 482 -20.70 -8.73 2.33
N THR A 483 -19.66 -8.31 3.03
CA THR A 483 -19.73 -7.25 4.04
C THR A 483 -18.64 -6.20 3.85
N GLU A 484 -18.81 -5.07 4.52
CA GLU A 484 -17.83 -4.00 4.58
C GLU A 484 -16.62 -4.37 5.46
N ALA A 485 -15.45 -3.80 5.14
CA ALA A 485 -14.38 -3.61 6.10
C ALA A 485 -14.62 -2.34 6.94
N ARG A 486 -13.98 -2.24 8.10
CA ARG A 486 -14.07 -1.06 8.98
C ARG A 486 -12.78 -0.26 8.92
N THR A 487 -12.91 1.05 8.75
CA THR A 487 -11.81 2.01 8.86
C THR A 487 -12.07 2.95 10.02
N SER A 488 -11.03 3.26 10.79
CA SER A 488 -11.14 4.08 11.98
C SER A 488 -10.15 5.23 11.94
N GLU A 489 -10.52 6.39 12.46
CA GLU A 489 -9.64 7.54 12.59
C GLU A 489 -9.86 8.18 13.96
N GLN A 490 -8.77 8.55 14.63
CA GLN A 490 -8.78 9.33 15.86
C GLN A 490 -7.86 10.53 15.68
N ARG A 491 -8.33 11.70 16.08
CA ARG A 491 -7.58 12.96 16.04
C ARG A 491 -7.73 13.69 17.35
N TRP A 492 -6.62 14.16 17.88
CA TRP A 492 -6.56 15.03 19.03
C TRP A 492 -5.73 16.25 18.68
N GLN A 493 -6.20 17.43 19.07
CA GLN A 493 -5.52 18.69 18.78
C GLN A 493 -5.60 19.58 20.01
N GLU A 494 -4.52 20.30 20.29
CA GLU A 494 -4.43 21.28 21.36
C GLU A 494 -3.70 22.54 20.90
N GLU A 495 -4.34 23.68 21.13
CA GLU A 495 -3.76 25.00 20.91
C GLU A 495 -3.67 25.76 22.24
N LYS A 496 -2.50 26.33 22.52
CA LYS A 496 -2.23 27.13 23.74
C LYS A 496 -1.53 28.43 23.36
N MET A 497 -2.10 29.55 23.78
CA MET A 497 -1.45 30.87 23.65
C MET A 497 -1.28 31.51 25.04
N ARG A 498 -0.11 32.09 25.32
CA ARG A 498 0.15 32.90 26.50
C ARG A 498 0.90 34.15 26.10
N GLN A 499 0.48 35.30 26.58
CA GLN A 499 1.17 36.57 26.32
C GLN A 499 1.17 37.46 27.55
N SER A 500 2.25 38.19 27.76
CA SER A 500 2.33 39.30 28.70
C SER A 500 3.23 40.40 28.14
N GLY A 501 2.90 41.66 28.38
CA GLY A 501 3.74 42.74 27.85
C GLY A 501 3.09 44.10 27.85
N PHE A 502 3.91 45.09 27.53
CA PHE A 502 3.54 46.48 27.30
C PHE A 502 3.36 46.72 25.80
N THR A 503 2.16 47.07 25.36
CA THR A 503 1.80 47.26 23.95
C THR A 503 1.54 48.72 23.66
N VAL A 504 2.09 49.22 22.54
CA VAL A 504 1.79 50.53 21.96
C VAL A 504 1.04 50.31 20.66
N GLY A 505 -0.26 50.61 20.64
CA GLY A 505 -1.13 50.44 19.46
C GLY A 505 -1.59 51.77 18.89
N LEU A 506 -1.67 51.86 17.55
CA LEU A 506 -2.36 52.94 16.85
C LEU A 506 -3.82 52.53 16.64
N SER A 507 -4.75 53.13 17.38
CA SER A 507 -6.17 53.06 17.04
C SER A 507 -6.50 54.19 16.07
N GLY A 508 -6.63 53.83 14.80
CA GLY A 508 -7.05 54.72 13.72
C GLY A 508 -8.14 54.03 12.88
N GLY A 509 -9.23 54.74 12.64
CA GLY A 509 -10.45 54.22 12.05
C GLY A 509 -10.29 53.56 10.67
N ALA A 510 -11.14 52.55 10.46
CA ALA A 510 -11.49 51.90 9.19
C ALA A 510 -10.39 51.12 8.44
N VAL A 511 -9.97 49.96 8.98
CA VAL A 511 -9.61 48.77 8.16
C VAL A 511 -10.02 47.42 8.81
N GLN A 512 -10.30 47.34 10.12
CA GLN A 512 -10.44 46.05 10.82
C GLN A 512 -11.82 45.35 10.75
N ALA A 513 -12.60 45.55 9.69
CA ALA A 513 -13.80 44.75 9.45
C ALA A 513 -13.62 43.65 8.39
N MET A 514 -12.49 43.62 7.65
CA MET A 514 -12.34 42.68 6.52
C MET A 514 -11.40 41.48 6.76
N GLN A 515 -10.49 41.49 7.74
CA GLN A 515 -9.55 40.36 7.93
C GLN A 515 -10.08 39.26 8.85
N ALA A 516 -10.80 39.59 9.93
CA ALA A 516 -11.55 38.60 10.70
C ALA A 516 -12.74 38.00 9.92
N PHE A 517 -13.17 38.67 8.84
CA PHE A 517 -14.23 38.24 7.93
C PHE A 517 -13.71 37.35 6.78
N ALA A 518 -12.48 37.59 6.31
CA ALA A 518 -11.85 36.75 5.29
C ALA A 518 -11.45 35.37 5.85
N GLU A 519 -10.93 35.30 7.08
CA GLU A 519 -10.52 34.03 7.70
C GLU A 519 -11.70 33.18 8.19
N THR A 520 -12.83 33.79 8.57
CA THR A 520 -14.05 33.04 8.92
C THR A 520 -14.78 32.48 7.71
N VAL A 521 -14.69 33.14 6.54
CA VAL A 521 -15.21 32.60 5.28
C VAL A 521 -14.32 31.44 4.76
N GLU A 522 -13.01 31.51 4.96
CA GLU A 522 -12.05 30.49 4.54
C GLU A 522 -12.03 29.27 5.49
N ALA A 523 -12.21 29.47 6.80
CA ALA A 523 -12.31 28.38 7.79
C ALA A 523 -13.61 27.55 7.69
N ILE A 524 -14.67 28.08 7.08
CA ILE A 524 -15.91 27.34 6.78
C ILE A 524 -15.70 26.37 5.59
N GLY A 525 -14.61 26.50 4.84
CA GLY A 525 -14.34 25.74 3.60
C GLY A 525 -13.69 24.36 3.77
N HIS A 526 -13.31 23.94 4.98
CA HIS A 526 -12.47 22.73 5.19
C HIS A 526 -13.15 21.56 5.89
N THR A 527 -14.47 21.57 6.04
CA THR A 527 -15.26 20.40 6.48
C THR A 527 -15.97 19.77 5.28
N ASP A 528 -15.78 18.48 5.06
CA ASP A 528 -16.35 17.74 3.90
C ASP A 528 -17.89 17.67 3.92
N ASP A 529 -18.53 17.93 5.07
CA ASP A 529 -19.99 17.91 5.19
C ASP A 529 -20.62 19.28 4.85
N LYS A 530 -21.29 19.33 3.68
CA LYS A 530 -22.09 20.47 3.19
C LYS A 530 -23.16 20.94 4.19
N ARG A 531 -23.55 20.12 5.18
CA ARG A 531 -24.56 20.44 6.22
C ARG A 531 -23.96 21.23 7.39
N MET A 532 -22.71 20.97 7.76
CA MET A 532 -21.96 21.80 8.73
C MET A 532 -21.68 23.19 8.18
N GLN A 533 -21.40 23.28 6.87
CA GLN A 533 -21.27 24.56 6.16
C GLN A 533 -22.58 25.37 6.19
N ALA A 534 -23.73 24.69 6.06
CA ALA A 534 -25.05 25.33 6.14
C ALA A 534 -25.40 25.83 7.56
N LEU A 535 -24.97 25.12 8.59
CA LEU A 535 -25.13 25.56 9.98
C LEU A 535 -24.18 26.73 10.32
N GLY A 536 -22.94 26.70 9.83
CA GLY A 536 -21.99 27.82 9.92
C GLY A 536 -22.49 29.10 9.23
N ALA A 537 -23.24 28.96 8.13
CA ALA A 537 -23.90 30.08 7.48
C ALA A 537 -25.07 30.67 8.29
N ALA A 538 -25.77 29.85 9.09
CA ALA A 538 -26.93 30.26 9.90
C ALA A 538 -26.53 31.05 11.16
N THR A 539 -25.43 30.67 11.83
CA THR A 539 -24.87 31.42 12.97
C THR A 539 -24.17 32.70 12.53
N ALA A 540 -23.51 32.70 11.36
CA ALA A 540 -22.96 33.90 10.74
C ALA A 540 -24.08 34.91 10.36
N GLY A 541 -25.20 34.44 9.80
CA GLY A 541 -26.29 35.28 9.31
C GLY A 541 -27.00 36.15 10.36
N LEU A 542 -27.02 35.73 11.63
CA LEU A 542 -27.66 36.49 12.72
C LEU A 542 -26.77 37.59 13.30
N GLN A 543 -25.44 37.43 13.26
CA GLN A 543 -24.49 38.48 13.70
C GLN A 543 -24.23 39.53 12.60
N VAL A 544 -24.38 39.14 11.33
CA VAL A 544 -24.17 40.01 10.15
C VAL A 544 -25.13 41.21 10.13
N LYS A 545 -26.40 41.02 10.49
CA LYS A 545 -27.40 42.11 10.43
C LYS A 545 -27.17 43.18 11.50
N GLN A 546 -26.78 42.78 12.70
CA GLN A 546 -26.49 43.73 13.78
C GLN A 546 -25.14 44.45 13.60
N GLY A 547 -24.14 43.78 13.03
CA GLY A 547 -22.84 44.38 12.71
C GLY A 547 -22.89 45.38 11.54
N LEU A 548 -23.60 45.05 10.46
CA LEU A 548 -23.77 45.95 9.31
C LEU A 548 -24.64 47.18 9.63
N ASP A 549 -25.71 47.01 10.42
CA ASP A 549 -26.54 48.14 10.86
C ASP A 549 -25.79 49.10 11.80
N ALA A 550 -24.84 48.59 12.58
CA ALA A 550 -23.96 49.42 13.43
C ALA A 550 -22.94 50.22 12.59
N VAL A 551 -22.39 49.62 11.53
CA VAL A 551 -21.48 50.30 10.58
C VAL A 551 -22.21 51.33 9.74
N ALA A 552 -23.42 51.02 9.25
CA ALA A 552 -24.25 51.96 8.50
C ALA A 552 -24.71 53.15 9.36
N LYS A 553 -25.02 52.93 10.65
CA LYS A 553 -25.32 54.01 11.59
C LYS A 553 -24.10 54.87 11.93
N ALA A 554 -22.90 54.27 12.02
CA ALA A 554 -21.65 55.00 12.24
C ALA A 554 -21.23 55.84 11.02
N GLN A 555 -21.58 55.43 9.79
CA GLN A 555 -21.35 56.22 8.56
C GLN A 555 -22.41 57.29 8.31
N ALA A 556 -23.65 57.12 8.79
CA ALA A 556 -24.74 58.07 8.56
C ALA A 556 -24.71 59.31 9.48
N GLN A 557 -23.98 59.26 10.60
CA GLN A 557 -23.68 60.43 11.44
C GLN A 557 -22.32 60.98 11.03
N GLY A 558 -22.32 61.91 10.07
CA GLY A 558 -21.13 62.51 9.48
C GLY A 558 -20.30 63.36 10.45
N ASP A 559 -19.51 62.71 11.31
CA ASP A 559 -18.43 63.33 12.06
C ASP A 559 -17.09 62.72 11.64
N ALA A 560 -16.63 63.13 10.45
CA ALA A 560 -15.31 62.80 9.92
C ALA A 560 -14.22 63.64 10.59
N SER A 561 -14.20 63.64 11.93
CA SER A 561 -13.10 64.18 12.74
C SER A 561 -12.31 63.03 13.36
N GLY A 562 -11.71 62.21 12.49
CA GLY A 562 -10.96 61.00 12.84
C GLY A 562 -9.71 61.30 13.66
N GLY A 563 -9.87 61.34 14.98
CA GLY A 563 -8.77 61.49 15.92
C GLY A 563 -7.93 60.20 16.01
N MET A 564 -6.61 60.35 16.00
CA MET A 564 -5.68 59.25 16.23
C MET A 564 -5.58 59.01 17.73
N ALA A 565 -5.89 57.80 18.20
CA ALA A 565 -5.69 57.43 19.60
C ALA A 565 -4.50 56.48 19.73
N ILE A 566 -3.53 56.87 20.56
CA ILE A 566 -2.38 56.04 20.93
C ILE A 566 -2.74 55.35 22.24
N ASN A 567 -2.77 54.02 22.23
CA ASN A 567 -3.07 53.23 23.42
C ASN A 567 -1.81 52.53 23.91
N PHE A 568 -1.46 52.76 25.18
CA PHE A 568 -0.42 52.04 25.90
C PHE A 568 -1.10 51.04 26.83
N SER A 569 -0.87 49.74 26.71
CA SER A 569 -1.49 48.75 27.60
C SER A 569 -0.50 47.71 28.10
N ILE A 570 -0.46 47.48 29.41
CA ILE A 570 0.20 46.34 30.02
C ILE A 570 -0.82 45.28 30.39
N GLY A 571 -0.60 44.02 30.03
CA GLY A 571 -1.56 42.97 30.36
C GLY A 571 -0.97 41.58 30.24
N SER A 572 -1.75 40.60 30.69
CA SER A 572 -1.52 39.18 30.50
C SER A 572 -2.78 38.51 29.96
N SER A 573 -2.60 37.51 29.09
CA SER A 573 -3.70 36.64 28.68
C SER A 573 -3.22 35.23 28.38
N SER A 574 -4.14 34.28 28.54
CA SER A 574 -3.95 32.87 28.22
C SER A 574 -5.20 32.31 27.55
N SER A 575 -5.03 31.56 26.47
CA SER A 575 -6.06 30.75 25.84
C SER A 575 -5.60 29.30 25.72
N ARG A 576 -6.54 28.37 25.85
CA ARG A 576 -6.36 26.94 25.59
C ARG A 576 -7.59 26.40 24.89
N SER A 577 -7.40 25.65 23.82
CA SER A 577 -8.46 24.92 23.12
C SER A 577 -8.00 23.49 22.88
N THR A 578 -8.82 22.50 23.22
CA THR A 578 -8.60 21.09 22.88
C THR A 578 -9.75 20.59 22.03
N SER A 579 -9.44 19.84 20.98
CA SER A 579 -10.41 19.22 20.08
C SER A 579 -10.08 17.75 19.90
N GLU A 580 -11.08 16.89 20.04
CA GLU A 580 -10.98 15.45 19.84
C GLU A 580 -12.04 15.04 18.83
N ALA A 581 -11.64 14.25 17.83
CA ALA A 581 -12.54 13.70 16.83
C ALA A 581 -12.22 12.21 16.64
N SER A 582 -13.26 11.38 16.58
CA SER A 582 -13.14 9.96 16.24
C SER A 582 -14.18 9.58 15.21
N SER A 583 -13.82 8.70 14.29
CA SER A 583 -14.73 8.15 13.30
C SER A 583 -14.50 6.67 13.08
N ASP A 584 -15.58 5.95 12.76
CA ASP A 584 -15.59 4.55 12.37
C ASP A 584 -16.53 4.41 11.17
N SER A 585 -16.00 4.03 10.03
CA SER A 585 -16.70 4.01 8.75
C SER A 585 -16.58 2.67 8.02
N ALA A 586 -17.62 2.37 7.26
CA ALA A 586 -17.74 1.19 6.42
C ALA A 586 -17.07 1.41 5.06
N GLN A 587 -16.22 0.47 4.67
CA GLN A 587 -15.70 0.34 3.31
C GLN A 587 -16.29 -0.93 2.68
N GLY A 588 -17.31 -0.77 1.85
CA GLY A 588 -18.09 -1.86 1.26
C GLY A 588 -17.28 -2.81 0.38
N SER A 589 -17.76 -4.05 0.27
CA SER A 589 -17.31 -4.98 -0.77
C SER A 589 -18.03 -4.70 -2.09
N ARG A 590 -17.41 -5.10 -3.21
CA ARG A 590 -18.01 -4.99 -4.54
C ARG A 590 -17.92 -6.30 -5.31
N VAL A 591 -19.00 -6.62 -5.99
CA VAL A 591 -19.08 -7.73 -6.95
C VAL A 591 -19.62 -7.15 -8.26
N LEU A 592 -18.84 -7.24 -9.33
CA LEU A 592 -19.19 -6.62 -10.62
C LEU A 592 -19.03 -7.64 -11.75
N ALA A 593 -20.12 -7.94 -12.45
CA ALA A 593 -20.13 -8.77 -13.64
C ALA A 593 -20.67 -8.00 -14.85
N GLY A 594 -20.04 -8.17 -16.02
CA GLY A 594 -20.58 -7.69 -17.29
C GLY A 594 -21.78 -8.52 -17.75
N GLY A 595 -21.82 -9.79 -17.37
CA GLY A 595 -22.96 -10.69 -17.56
C GLY A 595 -23.77 -10.85 -16.27
N ASP A 596 -23.87 -12.08 -15.78
CA ASP A 596 -24.68 -12.47 -14.64
C ASP A 596 -23.88 -12.55 -13.33
N ILE A 597 -24.54 -12.26 -12.22
CA ILE A 597 -24.09 -12.62 -10.87
C ILE A 597 -25.04 -13.69 -10.34
N VAL A 598 -24.52 -14.88 -10.03
CA VAL A 598 -25.30 -16.02 -9.52
C VAL A 598 -24.77 -16.40 -8.14
N PHE A 599 -25.54 -16.12 -7.09
CA PHE A 599 -25.26 -16.49 -5.71
C PHE A 599 -26.24 -17.58 -5.27
N ILE A 600 -25.74 -18.79 -4.99
CA ILE A 600 -26.55 -19.92 -4.52
C ILE A 600 -26.05 -20.39 -3.16
N ALA A 601 -26.87 -20.18 -2.14
CA ALA A 601 -26.68 -20.69 -0.79
C ALA A 601 -27.56 -21.94 -0.59
N GLU A 602 -26.98 -23.14 -0.66
CA GLU A 602 -27.68 -24.42 -0.54
C GLU A 602 -26.85 -25.51 0.16
N GLY A 603 -27.49 -26.58 0.64
CA GLY A 603 -26.81 -27.78 1.13
C GLY A 603 -26.43 -27.76 2.61
N ALA A 604 -26.97 -26.85 3.41
CA ALA A 604 -26.90 -26.93 4.88
C ALA A 604 -27.72 -28.13 5.41
N ASP A 605 -27.30 -28.73 6.52
CA ASP A 605 -28.02 -29.86 7.11
C ASP A 605 -29.31 -29.38 7.78
N LYS A 606 -30.43 -29.52 7.05
CA LYS A 606 -31.77 -29.18 7.53
C LYS A 606 -32.16 -29.94 8.80
N ASN A 607 -31.62 -31.15 9.02
CA ASN A 607 -31.91 -31.95 10.22
C ASN A 607 -31.14 -31.44 11.45
N ALA A 608 -30.02 -30.76 11.25
CA ALA A 608 -29.25 -30.10 12.29
C ALA A 608 -29.79 -28.71 12.65
N GLY A 609 -30.87 -28.24 11.99
CA GLY A 609 -31.42 -26.90 12.17
C GLY A 609 -30.60 -25.80 11.50
N GLU A 610 -29.61 -26.16 10.69
CA GLU A 610 -28.84 -25.22 9.89
C GLU A 610 -29.65 -24.76 8.68
N ARG A 611 -29.41 -23.51 8.24
CA ARG A 611 -30.02 -22.96 7.03
C ARG A 611 -28.98 -22.25 6.20
N SER A 612 -29.10 -22.39 4.89
CA SER A 612 -28.20 -21.75 3.93
C SER A 612 -28.64 -20.33 3.65
N ASN A 613 -27.83 -19.34 4.03
CA ASN A 613 -28.23 -17.93 4.01
C ASN A 613 -27.33 -17.07 3.12
N ILE A 614 -27.89 -15.98 2.61
CA ILE A 614 -27.15 -14.89 1.96
C ILE A 614 -27.25 -13.64 2.84
N LEU A 615 -26.11 -13.03 3.17
CA LEU A 615 -25.99 -11.73 3.84
C LEU A 615 -25.17 -10.79 2.96
N VAL A 616 -25.74 -9.63 2.63
CA VAL A 616 -24.99 -8.52 2.01
C VAL A 616 -25.13 -7.28 2.90
N ARG A 617 -24.02 -6.68 3.33
CA ARG A 617 -24.03 -5.50 4.21
C ARG A 617 -23.11 -4.39 3.71
N GLY A 618 -23.66 -3.18 3.59
CA GLY A 618 -22.98 -1.97 3.12
C GLY A 618 -22.16 -2.18 1.84
N SER A 619 -22.61 -3.06 0.95
CA SER A 619 -21.84 -3.58 -0.19
C SER A 619 -22.65 -3.52 -1.48
N GLU A 620 -21.97 -3.64 -2.61
CA GLU A 620 -22.56 -3.50 -3.94
C GLU A 620 -22.40 -4.76 -4.79
N LEU A 621 -23.51 -5.25 -5.36
CA LEU A 621 -23.54 -6.28 -6.41
C LEU A 621 -24.12 -5.64 -7.68
N THR A 622 -23.35 -5.61 -8.77
CA THR A 622 -23.76 -5.01 -10.05
C THR A 622 -23.54 -5.98 -11.20
N ALA A 623 -24.63 -6.48 -11.78
CA ALA A 623 -24.62 -7.34 -12.96
C ALA A 623 -25.03 -6.56 -14.22
N GLY A 624 -24.45 -6.87 -15.37
CA GLY A 624 -24.87 -6.28 -16.64
C GLY A 624 -26.18 -6.87 -17.16
N ARG A 625 -26.48 -8.15 -16.86
CA ARG A 625 -27.74 -8.82 -17.23
C ARG A 625 -28.58 -9.22 -16.01
N GLU A 626 -28.27 -10.35 -15.38
CA GLU A 626 -29.06 -10.89 -14.26
C GLU A 626 -28.26 -10.93 -12.95
N ALA A 627 -28.85 -10.47 -11.85
CA ALA A 627 -28.36 -10.78 -10.50
C ALA A 627 -29.34 -11.74 -9.82
N ARG A 628 -28.91 -12.99 -9.63
CA ARG A 628 -29.70 -14.07 -9.02
C ARG A 628 -29.17 -14.42 -7.64
N LEU A 629 -30.02 -14.24 -6.62
CA LEU A 629 -29.73 -14.56 -5.23
C LEU A 629 -30.69 -15.68 -4.79
N LYS A 630 -30.18 -16.88 -4.57
CA LYS A 630 -30.97 -18.04 -4.13
C LYS A 630 -30.46 -18.56 -2.80
N ALA A 631 -31.33 -18.65 -1.80
CA ALA A 631 -31.01 -19.19 -0.48
C ALA A 631 -32.08 -20.19 -0.02
N GLU A 632 -31.69 -21.38 0.45
CA GLU A 632 -32.63 -22.30 1.12
C GLU A 632 -33.17 -21.72 2.44
N GLY A 633 -32.44 -20.77 3.04
CA GLY A 633 -32.82 -20.00 4.22
C GLY A 633 -33.17 -18.56 3.87
N LYS A 634 -32.53 -17.60 4.54
CA LYS A 634 -32.83 -16.16 4.42
C LYS A 634 -31.93 -15.43 3.41
N VAL A 635 -32.47 -14.34 2.85
CA VAL A 635 -31.71 -13.31 2.13
C VAL A 635 -31.76 -12.01 2.95
N ASP A 636 -30.62 -11.56 3.47
CA ASP A 636 -30.53 -10.40 4.36
C ASP A 636 -29.63 -9.32 3.74
N LEU A 637 -30.25 -8.23 3.29
CA LEU A 637 -29.59 -7.08 2.67
C LEU A 637 -29.68 -5.89 3.63
N ARG A 638 -28.53 -5.41 4.12
CA ARG A 638 -28.48 -4.38 5.17
C ARG A 638 -27.53 -3.24 4.87
N ALA A 639 -27.81 -2.05 5.39
CA ALA A 639 -26.78 -1.02 5.46
C ALA A 639 -25.70 -1.35 6.49
N ALA A 640 -24.51 -0.80 6.29
CA ALA A 640 -23.50 -0.68 7.33
C ALA A 640 -23.66 0.69 8.03
N GLU A 641 -23.40 0.73 9.33
CA GLU A 641 -23.47 1.96 10.14
C GLU A 641 -22.11 2.68 10.13
N ASN A 642 -22.09 4.00 10.10
CA ASN A 642 -20.89 4.83 10.27
C ASN A 642 -21.11 5.80 11.43
N THR A 643 -20.09 6.01 12.27
CA THR A 643 -20.20 6.89 13.43
C THR A 643 -19.09 7.92 13.44
N THR A 644 -19.42 9.17 13.77
CA THR A 644 -18.44 10.24 14.04
C THR A 644 -18.77 10.90 15.37
N LYS A 645 -17.75 11.13 16.20
CA LYS A 645 -17.85 11.81 17.49
C LYS A 645 -16.83 12.93 17.56
N GLU A 646 -17.26 14.09 18.02
CA GLU A 646 -16.44 15.28 18.17
C GLU A 646 -16.64 15.89 19.55
N LYS A 647 -15.56 16.36 20.15
CA LYS A 647 -15.58 17.09 21.42
C LYS A 647 -14.58 18.23 21.39
N THR A 648 -15.01 19.41 21.81
CA THR A 648 -14.16 20.60 21.87
C THR A 648 -14.31 21.28 23.22
N GLU A 649 -13.21 21.56 23.90
CA GLU A 649 -13.16 22.32 25.15
C GLU A 649 -12.31 23.58 24.94
N SER A 650 -12.77 24.74 25.42
CA SER A 650 -12.04 26.00 25.30
C SER A 650 -12.06 26.79 26.61
N GLU A 651 -10.93 27.41 26.95
CA GLU A 651 -10.72 28.21 28.15
C GLU A 651 -9.87 29.45 27.85
N ASN A 652 -10.34 30.63 28.24
CA ASN A 652 -9.64 31.90 28.01
C ASN A 652 -9.65 32.78 29.26
N HIS A 653 -8.52 33.44 29.56
CA HIS A 653 -8.37 34.42 30.62
C HIS A 653 -7.55 35.62 30.13
N ALA A 654 -7.96 36.84 30.46
CA ALA A 654 -7.14 38.03 30.20
C ALA A 654 -7.33 39.09 31.28
N ALA A 655 -6.26 39.81 31.62
CA ALA A 655 -6.28 40.98 32.47
C ALA A 655 -5.34 42.04 31.91
N SER A 656 -5.78 43.31 31.86
CA SER A 656 -4.94 44.40 31.35
C SER A 656 -5.23 45.72 32.05
N PHE A 657 -4.22 46.59 32.05
CA PHE A 657 -4.27 47.98 32.45
C PHE A 657 -3.70 48.80 31.29
N GLY A 658 -4.42 49.84 30.84
CA GLY A 658 -3.98 50.69 29.75
C GLY A 658 -4.22 52.17 30.00
N VAL A 659 -3.47 52.99 29.27
CA VAL A 659 -3.59 54.44 29.21
C VAL A 659 -3.77 54.82 27.75
N GLY A 660 -4.93 55.38 27.41
CA GLY A 660 -5.25 55.85 26.07
C GLY A 660 -5.16 57.37 26.00
N MET A 661 -4.55 57.89 24.93
CA MET A 661 -4.55 59.32 24.60
C MET A 661 -5.33 59.54 23.30
N GLN A 662 -6.46 60.23 23.38
CA GLN A 662 -7.28 60.54 22.21
C GLN A 662 -6.94 61.93 21.67
N ILE A 663 -6.58 62.01 20.38
CA ILE A 663 -6.14 63.26 19.73
C ILE A 663 -7.10 63.62 18.60
N GLY A 664 -8.09 64.50 18.88
CA GLY A 664 -8.98 65.12 17.89
C GLY A 664 -10.49 64.94 18.14
N GLY A 665 -11.30 65.81 17.51
CA GLY A 665 -12.72 65.57 17.21
C GLY A 665 -13.78 66.07 18.19
N SER A 666 -13.71 65.80 19.49
CA SER A 666 -14.67 66.34 20.49
C SER A 666 -14.20 66.22 21.95
N GLY A 667 -12.91 66.00 22.15
CA GLY A 667 -12.25 66.07 23.46
C GLY A 667 -10.87 65.43 23.41
N ALA A 668 -9.80 66.22 23.57
CA ALA A 668 -8.47 65.68 23.81
C ALA A 668 -8.34 65.30 25.29
N GLY A 669 -7.87 64.09 25.59
CA GLY A 669 -7.67 63.69 26.98
C GLY A 669 -7.09 62.31 27.18
N VAL A 670 -6.66 62.09 28.42
CA VAL A 670 -6.05 60.83 28.88
C VAL A 670 -7.11 60.01 29.61
N GLY A 671 -7.27 58.74 29.22
CA GLY A 671 -8.10 57.76 29.90
C GLY A 671 -7.27 56.59 30.42
N PHE A 672 -7.61 56.05 31.59
CA PHE A 672 -7.01 54.87 32.20
C PHE A 672 -8.01 53.72 32.17
N THR A 673 -7.71 52.62 31.49
CA THR A 673 -8.59 51.47 31.34
C THR A 673 -8.07 50.28 32.14
N VAL A 674 -8.88 49.70 33.02
CA VAL A 674 -8.64 48.37 33.61
C VAL A 674 -9.60 47.41 32.92
N SER A 675 -9.14 46.23 32.49
CA SER A 675 -10.03 45.19 31.98
C SER A 675 -9.66 43.80 32.47
N ALA A 676 -10.68 42.95 32.65
CA ALA A 676 -10.54 41.54 32.97
C ALA A 676 -11.58 40.74 32.20
N SER A 677 -11.20 39.57 31.69
CA SER A 677 -12.11 38.65 31.01
C SER A 677 -11.80 37.19 31.34
N SER A 678 -12.85 36.37 31.35
CA SER A 678 -12.78 34.94 31.56
C SER A 678 -13.87 34.25 30.74
N GLY A 679 -13.53 33.16 30.06
CA GLY A 679 -14.49 32.40 29.27
C GLY A 679 -14.19 30.90 29.28
N LYS A 680 -15.25 30.10 29.21
CA LYS A 680 -15.16 28.65 29.03
C LYS A 680 -16.25 28.15 28.06
N GLY A 681 -15.94 27.14 27.28
CA GLY A 681 -16.87 26.48 26.35
C GLY A 681 -16.64 24.98 26.29
N ASN A 682 -17.73 24.21 26.16
CA ASN A 682 -17.71 22.80 25.79
C ASN A 682 -18.69 22.59 24.63
N ALA A 683 -18.25 21.87 23.60
CA ALA A 683 -19.08 21.42 22.48
C ALA A 683 -18.90 19.91 22.28
N GLU A 684 -20.00 19.20 22.08
CA GLU A 684 -20.02 17.76 21.82
C GLU A 684 -20.95 17.47 20.64
N GLY A 685 -20.48 16.66 19.69
CA GLY A 685 -21.21 16.24 18.50
C GLY A 685 -21.12 14.73 18.30
N GLU A 686 -22.22 14.10 17.92
CA GLU A 686 -22.27 12.69 17.53
C GLU A 686 -23.14 12.55 16.28
N SER A 687 -22.69 11.75 15.31
CA SER A 687 -23.46 11.41 14.12
C SER A 687 -23.41 9.92 13.82
N LEU A 688 -24.53 9.39 13.34
CA LEU A 688 -24.72 8.04 12.85
C LEU A 688 -25.26 8.15 11.43
N THR A 689 -24.53 7.62 10.44
CA THR A 689 -25.00 7.53 9.06
C THR A 689 -25.00 6.09 8.57
N HIS A 690 -25.69 5.81 7.48
CA HIS A 690 -25.79 4.46 6.91
C HIS A 690 -25.21 4.41 5.49
N THR A 691 -24.33 3.44 5.25
CA THR A 691 -23.91 3.02 3.91
C THR A 691 -24.83 1.91 3.43
N ASN A 692 -25.76 2.21 2.52
CA ASN A 692 -26.74 1.25 2.05
C ASN A 692 -26.12 0.10 1.22
N THR A 693 -26.81 -1.04 1.19
CA THR A 693 -26.50 -2.14 0.26
C THR A 693 -27.22 -1.92 -1.07
N HIS A 694 -26.55 -2.21 -2.18
CA HIS A 694 -27.14 -2.09 -3.51
C HIS A 694 -26.99 -3.38 -4.31
N ILE A 695 -28.11 -3.86 -4.85
CA ILE A 695 -28.15 -4.97 -5.80
C ILE A 695 -28.70 -4.40 -7.11
N ARG A 696 -27.88 -4.40 -8.16
CA ARG A 696 -28.21 -3.82 -9.46
C ARG A 696 -28.04 -4.85 -10.56
N ALA A 697 -28.99 -4.88 -11.50
CA ALA A 697 -28.83 -5.64 -12.73
C ALA A 697 -29.40 -4.85 -13.91
N GLY A 698 -28.79 -5.00 -15.10
CA GLY A 698 -29.28 -4.32 -16.30
C GLY A 698 -30.63 -4.85 -16.79
N GLU A 699 -30.90 -6.16 -16.63
CA GLU A 699 -32.13 -6.79 -17.12
C GLU A 699 -33.01 -7.30 -15.97
N ARG A 700 -32.48 -8.17 -15.10
CA ARG A 700 -33.29 -8.84 -14.08
C ARG A 700 -32.57 -8.95 -12.74
N VAL A 701 -33.26 -8.67 -11.64
CA VAL A 701 -32.88 -9.22 -10.33
C VAL A 701 -33.86 -10.33 -9.95
N SER A 702 -33.35 -11.49 -9.55
CA SER A 702 -34.15 -12.62 -9.05
C SER A 702 -33.72 -12.96 -7.62
N ILE A 703 -34.66 -12.90 -6.67
CA ILE A 703 -34.43 -13.27 -5.26
C ILE A 703 -35.33 -14.46 -4.92
N GLU A 704 -34.72 -15.58 -4.53
CA GLU A 704 -35.43 -16.78 -4.08
C GLU A 704 -34.97 -17.09 -2.64
N SER A 705 -35.88 -16.99 -1.66
CA SER A 705 -35.59 -17.31 -0.26
C SER A 705 -36.55 -18.38 0.27
N GLY A 706 -36.00 -19.40 0.94
CA GLY A 706 -36.81 -20.39 1.65
C GLY A 706 -37.49 -19.81 2.91
N ASP A 707 -36.91 -18.75 3.49
CA ASP A 707 -37.40 -18.04 4.67
C ASP A 707 -37.62 -16.54 4.38
N ASP A 708 -37.42 -15.70 5.40
CA ASP A 708 -37.55 -14.25 5.36
C ASP A 708 -36.53 -13.60 4.43
N THR A 709 -36.97 -12.54 3.74
CA THR A 709 -36.11 -11.61 3.02
C THR A 709 -36.18 -10.22 3.68
N VAL A 710 -35.01 -9.63 3.94
CA VAL A 710 -34.87 -8.33 4.61
C VAL A 710 -34.09 -7.35 3.73
N LEU A 711 -34.64 -6.16 3.52
CA LEU A 711 -33.99 -5.01 2.89
C LEU A 711 -34.01 -3.84 3.91
N ALA A 712 -32.98 -3.73 4.76
CA ALA A 712 -32.89 -2.71 5.79
C ALA A 712 -31.74 -1.73 5.51
N GLY A 713 -32.02 -0.59 4.88
CA GLY A 713 -30.97 0.22 4.26
C GLY A 713 -30.42 -0.45 3.01
N ALA A 714 -31.30 -0.96 2.15
CA ALA A 714 -30.92 -1.67 0.94
C ALA A 714 -31.84 -1.35 -0.25
N VAL A 715 -31.26 -1.28 -1.44
CA VAL A 715 -31.95 -1.01 -2.70
C VAL A 715 -31.66 -2.13 -3.70
N VAL A 716 -32.73 -2.71 -4.24
CA VAL A 716 -32.69 -3.70 -5.32
C VAL A 716 -33.25 -3.05 -6.58
N SER A 717 -32.50 -3.03 -7.69
CA SER A 717 -32.94 -2.37 -8.92
C SER A 717 -32.55 -3.09 -10.20
N ALA A 718 -33.49 -3.20 -11.14
CA ALA A 718 -33.28 -3.70 -12.49
C ALA A 718 -34.47 -3.35 -13.39
N GLU A 719 -34.41 -3.62 -14.69
CA GLU A 719 -35.58 -3.50 -15.58
C GLU A 719 -36.74 -4.38 -15.08
N ARG A 720 -36.45 -5.61 -14.64
CA ARG A 720 -37.41 -6.50 -13.98
C ARG A 720 -36.90 -6.98 -12.63
N VAL A 721 -37.75 -6.99 -11.61
CA VAL A 721 -37.40 -7.58 -10.30
C VAL A 721 -38.38 -8.69 -9.94
N GLU A 722 -37.86 -9.88 -9.71
CA GLU A 722 -38.61 -11.07 -9.31
C GLU A 722 -38.18 -11.48 -7.90
N ALA A 723 -39.14 -11.75 -7.02
CA ALA A 723 -38.88 -12.22 -5.67
C ALA A 723 -39.86 -13.32 -5.27
N ASP A 724 -39.37 -14.53 -4.97
CA ASP A 724 -40.14 -15.63 -4.38
C ASP A 724 -39.66 -15.86 -2.94
N ILE A 725 -40.50 -15.45 -1.99
CA ILE A 725 -40.15 -15.35 -0.56
C ILE A 725 -41.00 -16.33 0.23
N GLY A 726 -40.34 -17.37 0.74
CA GLY A 726 -40.94 -18.43 1.55
C GLY A 726 -41.42 -17.98 2.93
N GLY A 727 -40.86 -16.89 3.47
CA GLY A 727 -41.22 -16.27 4.73
C GLY A 727 -41.79 -14.85 4.58
N ASN A 728 -41.36 -13.93 5.45
CA ASN A 728 -41.76 -12.53 5.46
C ASN A 728 -40.84 -11.67 4.60
N LEU A 729 -41.39 -10.62 3.99
CA LEU A 729 -40.63 -9.56 3.34
C LEU A 729 -40.62 -8.31 4.24
N ARG A 730 -39.45 -7.81 4.63
CA ARG A 730 -39.32 -6.54 5.35
C ARG A 730 -38.44 -5.56 4.57
N ILE A 731 -38.98 -4.38 4.26
CA ILE A 731 -38.26 -3.27 3.66
C ILE A 731 -38.29 -2.08 4.62
N GLU A 732 -37.12 -1.65 5.10
CA GLU A 732 -36.98 -0.61 6.12
C GLU A 732 -35.92 0.43 5.71
N SER A 733 -36.37 1.68 5.55
CA SER A 733 -35.49 2.82 5.37
C SER A 733 -34.91 3.26 6.71
N LEU A 734 -33.59 3.34 6.81
CA LEU A 734 -32.88 3.71 8.03
C LEU A 734 -32.68 5.22 8.09
N GLN A 735 -32.71 5.77 9.31
CA GLN A 735 -32.53 7.20 9.55
C GLN A 735 -31.11 7.48 9.99
N ASP A 736 -30.45 8.39 9.29
CA ASP A 736 -29.23 9.03 9.76
C ASP A 736 -29.58 10.00 10.89
N ARG A 737 -28.73 10.05 11.91
CA ARG A 737 -28.94 10.86 13.12
C ARG A 737 -27.73 11.72 13.39
N ALA A 738 -27.95 12.93 13.88
CA ALA A 738 -26.89 13.76 14.42
C ALA A 738 -27.39 14.54 15.64
N THR A 739 -26.56 14.63 16.67
CA THR A 739 -26.81 15.42 17.88
C THR A 739 -25.63 16.34 18.11
N TYR A 740 -25.91 17.60 18.42
CA TYR A 740 -24.88 18.60 18.76
C TYR A 740 -25.32 19.39 19.98
N THR A 741 -24.41 19.52 20.95
CA THR A 741 -24.62 20.33 22.14
C THR A 741 -23.44 21.28 22.34
N GLU A 742 -23.69 22.57 22.51
CA GLU A 742 -22.68 23.56 22.89
C GLU A 742 -23.14 24.30 24.14
N ARG A 743 -22.22 24.49 25.09
CA ARG A 743 -22.42 25.37 26.25
C ARG A 743 -21.19 26.24 26.42
N SER A 744 -21.32 27.53 26.14
CA SER A 744 -20.26 28.51 26.35
C SER A 744 -20.70 29.67 27.24
N LYS A 745 -19.78 30.15 28.07
CA LYS A 745 -19.97 31.24 29.03
C LYS A 745 -18.76 32.16 28.96
N GLN A 746 -18.99 33.45 28.76
CA GLN A 746 -17.94 34.45 28.82
C GLN A 746 -18.38 35.62 29.69
N SER A 747 -17.43 36.14 30.46
CA SER A 747 -17.61 37.30 31.33
C SER A 747 -16.44 38.24 31.12
N SER A 748 -16.71 39.51 30.86
CA SER A 748 -15.70 40.55 30.81
C SER A 748 -16.17 41.82 31.51
N ALA A 749 -15.24 42.49 32.17
CA ALA A 749 -15.46 43.76 32.82
C ALA A 749 -14.33 44.70 32.43
N SER A 750 -14.67 45.93 32.06
CA SER A 750 -13.69 47.00 31.85
C SER A 750 -14.18 48.31 32.47
N ALA A 751 -13.25 49.08 33.03
CA ALA A 751 -13.52 50.39 33.62
C ALA A 751 -12.49 51.37 33.09
N THR A 752 -12.97 52.44 32.46
CA THR A 752 -12.14 53.56 31.97
C THR A 752 -12.36 54.78 32.85
N PHE A 753 -11.28 55.39 33.35
CA PHE A 753 -11.28 56.58 34.20
C PHE A 753 -10.60 57.74 33.45
N GLY A 754 -11.17 58.95 33.47
CA GLY A 754 -10.60 60.12 32.76
C GLY A 754 -11.40 60.51 31.51
N ALA A 755 -10.73 60.93 30.44
CA ALA A 755 -11.41 61.29 29.19
C ALA A 755 -12.07 60.03 28.57
N GLY A 756 -13.39 60.09 28.33
CA GLY A 756 -14.18 58.91 27.95
C GLY A 756 -14.54 57.98 29.12
N ALA A 757 -14.59 58.51 30.35
CA ALA A 757 -14.93 57.73 31.55
C ALA A 757 -16.23 56.93 31.38
N GLY A 758 -16.16 55.65 31.71
CA GLY A 758 -17.25 54.70 31.55
C GLY A 758 -16.87 53.31 32.02
N GLY A 759 -17.86 52.54 32.46
CA GLY A 759 -17.70 51.13 32.79
C GLY A 759 -18.49 50.28 31.81
N SER A 760 -17.90 49.16 31.37
CA SER A 760 -18.63 48.15 30.62
C SER A 760 -18.53 46.82 31.34
N PHE A 761 -19.67 46.14 31.45
CA PHE A 761 -19.77 44.77 31.91
C PHE A 761 -20.49 44.01 30.81
N SER A 762 -19.88 42.94 30.34
CA SER A 762 -20.53 42.03 29.39
C SER A 762 -20.48 40.62 29.93
N ALA A 763 -21.63 39.95 29.86
CA ALA A 763 -21.75 38.54 30.15
C ALA A 763 -22.52 37.92 28.98
N SER A 764 -21.93 36.93 28.33
CA SER A 764 -22.56 36.18 27.26
C SER A 764 -22.66 34.71 27.66
N LYS A 765 -23.78 34.10 27.27
CA LYS A 765 -24.03 32.68 27.42
C LYS A 765 -24.59 32.19 26.10
N THR A 766 -24.04 31.11 25.59
CA THR A 766 -24.57 30.40 24.44
C THR A 766 -24.87 28.98 24.88
N ASP A 767 -26.12 28.54 24.69
CA ASP A 767 -26.49 27.15 24.79
C ASP A 767 -27.11 26.77 23.44
N ILE A 768 -26.57 25.76 22.78
CA ILE A 768 -27.10 25.20 21.53
C ILE A 768 -27.37 23.72 21.79
N GLU A 769 -28.59 23.28 21.49
CA GLU A 769 -28.96 21.86 21.43
C GLU A 769 -29.61 21.64 20.06
N SER A 770 -29.07 20.70 19.29
CA SER A 770 -29.53 20.38 17.93
C SER A 770 -29.66 18.87 17.79
N GLU A 771 -30.81 18.43 17.31
CA GLU A 771 -31.08 17.03 16.98
C GLU A 771 -31.57 16.96 15.53
N TYR A 772 -31.03 15.99 14.79
CA TYR A 772 -31.38 15.71 13.41
C TYR A 772 -31.65 14.22 13.24
N ALA A 773 -32.72 13.89 12.54
CA ALA A 773 -33.03 12.54 12.10
C ALA A 773 -33.69 12.58 10.72
N SER A 774 -33.10 11.95 9.72
CA SER A 774 -33.66 11.88 8.36
C SER A 774 -33.25 10.59 7.66
N VAL A 775 -34.09 10.10 6.75
CA VAL A 775 -33.70 9.03 5.82
C VAL A 775 -32.82 9.65 4.74
N GLY A 776 -31.59 9.15 4.58
CA GLY A 776 -30.68 9.57 3.51
C GLY A 776 -31.09 8.99 2.15
N GLU A 777 -31.29 7.67 2.09
CA GLU A 777 -31.74 6.95 0.90
C GLU A 777 -32.85 5.95 1.27
N GLN A 778 -33.93 5.97 0.48
CA GLN A 778 -35.07 5.08 0.67
C GLN A 778 -34.76 3.64 0.24
N SER A 779 -34.95 2.69 1.17
CA SER A 779 -34.85 1.25 0.89
C SER A 779 -36.01 0.76 0.04
N GLY A 780 -35.76 -0.17 -0.86
CA GLY A 780 -36.83 -0.64 -1.73
C GLY A 780 -36.43 -1.50 -2.91
N ILE A 781 -37.47 -2.00 -3.57
CA ILE A 781 -37.39 -2.66 -4.88
C ILE A 781 -37.77 -1.63 -5.94
N ARG A 782 -36.88 -1.42 -6.91
CA ARG A 782 -37.03 -0.43 -7.99
C ARG A 782 -36.92 -1.12 -9.35
N ALA A 783 -38.05 -1.53 -9.89
CA ALA A 783 -38.15 -2.10 -11.22
C ALA A 783 -38.22 -1.00 -12.30
N GLY A 784 -37.76 -1.31 -13.51
CA GLY A 784 -37.90 -0.49 -14.71
C GLY A 784 -39.18 -0.81 -15.46
N ASP A 785 -39.08 -0.84 -16.79
CA ASP A 785 -40.20 -1.10 -17.70
C ASP A 785 -40.62 -2.58 -17.70
N GLY A 786 -39.77 -3.48 -17.21
CA GLY A 786 -40.06 -4.91 -17.04
C GLY A 786 -40.99 -5.23 -15.86
N GLY A 787 -41.27 -4.26 -14.98
CA GLY A 787 -42.14 -4.41 -13.81
C GLY A 787 -41.56 -5.31 -12.71
N PHE A 788 -42.36 -5.55 -11.67
CA PHE A 788 -41.98 -6.46 -10.58
C PHE A 788 -42.94 -7.65 -10.47
N ASP A 789 -42.44 -8.79 -9.99
CA ASP A 789 -43.22 -9.97 -9.61
C ASP A 789 -42.75 -10.43 -8.23
N VAL A 790 -43.50 -10.10 -7.17
CA VAL A 790 -43.08 -10.30 -5.77
C VAL A 790 -44.08 -11.18 -5.04
N LYS A 791 -43.73 -12.46 -4.86
CA LYS A 791 -44.55 -13.46 -4.16
C LYS A 791 -44.05 -13.62 -2.73
N VAL A 792 -44.93 -13.39 -1.76
CA VAL A 792 -44.59 -13.52 -0.33
C VAL A 792 -45.57 -14.46 0.36
N LYS A 793 -45.08 -15.56 0.94
CA LYS A 793 -45.93 -16.50 1.71
C LYS A 793 -46.32 -15.95 3.08
N GLY A 794 -45.44 -15.17 3.71
CA GLY A 794 -45.63 -14.55 5.01
C GLY A 794 -46.21 -13.13 4.93
N LYS A 795 -45.74 -12.24 5.82
CA LYS A 795 -46.15 -10.83 5.86
C LYS A 795 -45.17 -9.95 5.10
N THR A 796 -45.71 -8.91 4.46
CA THR A 796 -44.91 -7.80 3.91
C THR A 796 -44.98 -6.60 4.85
N VAL A 797 -43.82 -6.09 5.26
CA VAL A 797 -43.69 -4.91 6.14
C VAL A 797 -42.86 -3.84 5.43
N LEU A 798 -43.47 -2.69 5.17
CA LEU A 798 -42.80 -1.51 4.61
C LEU A 798 -42.70 -0.42 5.69
N LYS A 799 -41.49 -0.14 6.18
CA LYS A 799 -41.22 0.94 7.14
C LYS A 799 -40.41 2.03 6.45
N GLY A 800 -41.12 2.99 5.86
CA GLY A 800 -40.51 4.00 4.98
C GLY A 800 -39.90 3.42 3.71
N GLY A 801 -40.06 2.12 3.44
CA GLY A 801 -39.60 1.45 2.23
C GLY A 801 -40.63 1.49 1.09
N ALA A 802 -40.19 1.24 -0.14
CA ALA A 802 -41.04 1.28 -1.33
C ALA A 802 -40.81 0.09 -2.28
N ILE A 803 -41.85 -0.27 -3.04
CA ILE A 803 -41.78 -1.16 -4.21
C ILE A 803 -42.33 -0.34 -5.37
N THR A 804 -41.52 -0.09 -6.39
CA THR A 804 -41.83 0.85 -7.47
C THR A 804 -41.48 0.27 -8.83
N SER A 805 -42.23 0.66 -9.85
CA SER A 805 -41.89 0.46 -11.27
C SER A 805 -42.18 1.72 -12.09
N THR A 806 -41.86 1.71 -13.38
CA THR A 806 -42.15 2.83 -14.29
C THR A 806 -43.64 2.89 -14.65
N GLN A 807 -44.08 4.03 -15.20
CA GLN A 807 -45.44 4.18 -15.70
C GLN A 807 -45.77 3.17 -16.81
N LEU A 808 -44.79 2.86 -17.68
CA LEU A 808 -44.97 1.89 -18.75
C LEU A 808 -45.29 0.49 -18.20
N ALA A 809 -44.60 0.04 -17.15
CA ALA A 809 -44.87 -1.23 -16.50
C ALA A 809 -46.29 -1.30 -15.90
N VAL A 810 -46.81 -0.17 -15.39
CA VAL A 810 -48.18 -0.06 -14.88
C VAL A 810 -49.20 -0.17 -16.03
N ASP A 811 -49.00 0.61 -17.10
CA ASP A 811 -49.91 0.66 -18.25
C ASP A 811 -50.00 -0.70 -18.97
N GLU A 812 -48.87 -1.42 -19.01
CA GLU A 812 -48.79 -2.76 -19.61
C GLU A 812 -49.08 -3.91 -18.65
N GLN A 813 -49.52 -3.64 -17.42
CA GLN A 813 -49.88 -4.66 -16.41
C GLN A 813 -48.76 -5.67 -16.11
N ARG A 814 -47.50 -5.20 -16.07
CA ARG A 814 -46.31 -6.04 -15.82
C ARG A 814 -45.96 -6.22 -14.33
N ASN A 815 -46.77 -5.64 -13.45
CA ASN A 815 -46.57 -5.71 -11.99
C ASN A 815 -47.48 -6.77 -11.37
N ASP A 816 -46.90 -7.68 -10.60
CA ASP A 816 -47.59 -8.73 -9.83
C ASP A 816 -47.08 -8.76 -8.38
N PHE A 817 -47.99 -8.94 -7.42
CA PHE A 817 -47.70 -8.96 -5.98
C PHE A 817 -48.63 -9.90 -5.21
#